data_AF-A0A512BCY5-F1
#
_entry.id   AF-A0A512BCY5-F1
#
_cell.length_a   1.000
_cell.length_b   1.000
_cell.length_c   1.000
_cell.angle_alpha   90.00
_cell.angle_beta   90.00
_cell.angle_gamma   90.00
#
_symmetry.space_group_name_H-M   'P 1'
#
loop_
_entity.id
_entity.type
_entity.pdbx_description
1 polymer ?
#
loop_
_entity_poly.entity_id
_entity_poly.type
_entity_poly.pdbx_seq_one_letter_code
_entity_poly.pdbx_strand_id
1 'polypeptide(L)'
;MSNNSVESQIIKFDNNNSATALLVQSNTSVTAIVGKLDNLIPYTKVILVLGGADELEATDTNRLTQLFGLGIARAAVEASAVIIDSGSGKGITSMMGEGVAARGYKTSIIGIAPFGAIKDQTNQPDISLLEPNHSHFIFVEGDKRGSETSLMFKLAQALATPSDSIGNSQDAPKSKSNIVPAIAILAGGGPIAKQEVLRAVRQNLPLIIIKGSGGVADEIVAAAERKDPLKEDPVIAEIIADGELHFHNLTKPVKGIERLIIRELGIDNVLMQAWDTFAYYDYNAKLQQKTFNRMQLSILFFGVFSTVLVISQQVFAPPDLNEPSRLLSADNLWKTKQYAWWLLHYVLIFIPILLTVLVTAANRFKQGSKWLLLRAGAESIKREIFRYRTRAMYYNEKPEQQLAQRIEDITRRTMRTEVNSSALKPYNKDEKDKSLPANIFSGEGDGKDDGFSYLVPDRYITIRLNDQAEFYRKKTIGLERQLNLLSWLTFIIGGVGSFLAAVGFEVWIAVTTSLVGAFATFLGYKQTERTLMKYNQSSTDLSNVKAWWNALSSEEQSDQKNIDSLVEHTEQVLQSELDGWIQQMQNALAELRDSQKKYEKTGKEEDATKVTQEGPFSKSASPPAEIIAREEATSKKEGEAGQPEVIRKAEIEENQQPLETEIGKTIISADGTVKEQEEAVDAEAEPEEENTDSEMQKEKPQPAGPI
;
A
#
# COMPACT_ATOMS: atom_id res chain seq x y z
N MET A 1 -56.81 -15.56 -6.71
CA MET A 1 -55.35 -15.73 -6.70
C MET A 1 -55.07 -17.13 -6.20
N SER A 2 -54.83 -18.08 -7.11
CA SER A 2 -54.64 -19.50 -6.75
C SER A 2 -53.33 -19.66 -5.99
N ASN A 3 -53.38 -20.24 -4.81
CA ASN A 3 -52.23 -20.74 -4.08
C ASN A 3 -51.52 -21.78 -4.95
N ASN A 4 -50.44 -21.39 -5.64
CA ASN A 4 -49.48 -22.34 -6.20
C ASN A 4 -48.67 -22.89 -5.02
N SER A 5 -49.09 -24.02 -4.48
CA SER A 5 -48.40 -24.71 -3.40
C SER A 5 -47.06 -25.25 -3.92
N VAL A 6 -45.96 -24.59 -3.55
CA VAL A 6 -44.62 -25.19 -3.62
C VAL A 6 -44.57 -26.24 -2.51
N GLU A 7 -44.56 -27.52 -2.88
CA GLU A 7 -44.42 -28.62 -1.92
C GLU A 7 -42.94 -28.78 -1.56
N SER A 8 -42.65 -28.76 -0.25
CA SER A 8 -41.33 -29.05 0.29
C SER A 8 -41.27 -30.47 0.86
N GLN A 9 -40.18 -31.16 0.57
CA GLN A 9 -39.89 -32.50 1.08
C GLN A 9 -38.47 -32.53 1.64
N ILE A 10 -38.26 -33.30 2.70
CA ILE A 10 -36.91 -33.53 3.25
C ILE A 10 -36.35 -34.81 2.61
N ILE A 11 -35.21 -34.70 1.93
CA ILE A 11 -34.43 -35.83 1.45
C ILE A 11 -33.40 -36.19 2.52
N LYS A 12 -33.31 -37.47 2.89
CA LYS A 12 -32.28 -37.99 3.79
C LYS A 12 -31.29 -38.81 2.99
N PHE A 13 -30.01 -38.53 3.16
CA PHE A 13 -28.91 -39.22 2.50
C PHE A 13 -28.21 -40.19 3.45
N ASP A 14 -27.50 -41.17 2.88
CA ASP A 14 -26.78 -42.20 3.63
C ASP A 14 -25.64 -41.64 4.50
N ASN A 15 -25.15 -40.44 4.18
CA ASN A 15 -24.13 -39.71 4.96
C ASN A 15 -24.72 -38.99 6.20
N ASN A 16 -25.98 -39.28 6.58
CA ASN A 16 -26.75 -38.59 7.62
C ASN A 16 -27.00 -37.09 7.36
N ASN A 17 -26.72 -36.59 6.15
CA ASN A 17 -27.12 -35.25 5.75
C ASN A 17 -28.59 -35.25 5.30
N SER A 18 -29.22 -34.07 5.38
CA SER A 18 -30.58 -33.88 4.88
C SER A 18 -30.69 -32.59 4.09
N ALA A 19 -31.41 -32.64 2.98
CA ALA A 19 -31.65 -31.47 2.13
C ALA A 19 -33.14 -31.16 2.02
N THR A 20 -33.46 -29.86 1.94
CA THR A 20 -34.83 -29.41 1.63
C THR A 20 -35.02 -29.41 0.11
N ALA A 21 -35.92 -30.25 -0.38
CA ALA A 21 -36.26 -30.34 -1.80
C ALA A 21 -37.58 -29.62 -2.08
N LEU A 22 -37.61 -28.80 -3.13
CA LEU A 22 -38.80 -28.10 -3.63
C LEU A 22 -39.15 -28.63 -5.02
N LEU A 23 -40.37 -29.12 -5.20
CA LEU A 23 -40.89 -29.46 -6.52
C LEU A 23 -41.58 -28.24 -7.13
N VAL A 24 -41.07 -27.75 -8.26
CA VAL A 24 -41.48 -26.49 -8.87
C VAL A 24 -42.15 -26.74 -10.22
N GLN A 25 -43.42 -26.34 -10.32
CA GLN A 25 -44.17 -26.31 -11.57
C GLN A 25 -43.73 -25.15 -12.47
N SER A 26 -43.87 -25.31 -13.78
CA SER A 26 -43.42 -24.34 -14.81
C SER A 26 -43.94 -22.90 -14.66
N ASN A 27 -45.02 -22.68 -13.90
CA ASN A 27 -45.66 -21.37 -13.70
C ASN A 27 -45.35 -20.71 -12.34
N THR A 28 -44.51 -21.31 -11.50
CA THR A 28 -44.21 -20.80 -10.16
C THR A 28 -43.32 -19.56 -10.22
N SER A 29 -43.68 -18.50 -9.49
CA SER A 29 -42.86 -17.30 -9.38
C SER A 29 -41.59 -17.56 -8.58
N VAL A 30 -40.45 -17.04 -9.04
CA VAL A 30 -39.15 -17.21 -8.37
C VAL A 30 -39.14 -16.59 -6.96
N THR A 31 -39.89 -15.51 -6.75
CA THR A 31 -40.05 -14.91 -5.42
C THR A 31 -40.73 -15.86 -4.43
N ALA A 32 -41.67 -16.69 -4.91
CA ALA A 32 -42.32 -17.71 -4.08
C ALA A 32 -41.37 -18.87 -3.76
N ILE A 33 -40.44 -19.18 -4.67
CA ILE A 33 -39.38 -20.18 -4.44
C ILE A 33 -38.40 -19.66 -3.38
N VAL A 34 -37.90 -18.43 -3.54
CA VAL A 34 -36.97 -17.81 -2.56
C VAL A 34 -37.62 -17.73 -1.17
N GLY A 35 -38.90 -17.35 -1.10
CA GLY A 35 -39.64 -17.31 0.17
C GLY A 35 -39.94 -18.68 0.80
N LYS A 36 -39.62 -19.78 0.12
CA LYS A 36 -39.76 -21.17 0.59
C LYS A 36 -38.42 -21.89 0.80
N LEU A 37 -37.31 -21.25 0.45
CA LEU A 37 -35.96 -21.70 0.78
C LEU A 37 -35.67 -21.35 2.26
N ASP A 38 -36.37 -22.04 3.16
CA ASP A 38 -36.20 -21.88 4.61
C ASP A 38 -34.84 -22.46 5.05
N ASN A 39 -34.21 -21.86 6.08
CA ASN A 39 -32.92 -22.29 6.64
C ASN A 39 -31.68 -22.12 5.73
N LEU A 40 -31.72 -21.21 4.75
CA LEU A 40 -30.49 -20.73 4.13
C LEU A 40 -29.60 -20.05 5.17
N ILE A 41 -28.31 -20.40 5.17
CA ILE A 41 -27.30 -19.70 5.97
C ILE A 41 -27.26 -18.24 5.47
N PRO A 42 -27.22 -17.24 6.38
CA PRO A 42 -27.14 -15.84 6.00
C PRO A 42 -26.02 -15.59 4.99
N TYR A 43 -26.36 -15.00 3.84
CA TYR A 43 -25.44 -14.78 2.73
C TYR A 43 -25.40 -13.31 2.33
N THR A 44 -24.28 -12.89 1.74
CA THR A 44 -24.07 -11.53 1.21
C THR A 44 -23.60 -11.53 -0.24
N LYS A 45 -23.39 -12.72 -0.83
CA LYS A 45 -22.88 -12.94 -2.19
C LYS A 45 -23.54 -14.19 -2.82
N VAL A 46 -23.50 -14.30 -4.14
CA VAL A 46 -23.97 -15.49 -4.89
C VAL A 46 -22.85 -16.01 -5.80
N ILE A 47 -22.64 -17.32 -5.82
CA ILE A 47 -21.69 -17.98 -6.73
C ILE A 47 -22.44 -19.01 -7.56
N LEU A 48 -22.38 -18.87 -8.88
CA LEU A 48 -22.90 -19.86 -9.82
C LEU A 48 -21.77 -20.75 -10.27
N VAL A 49 -21.96 -22.06 -10.16
CA VAL A 49 -21.01 -23.06 -10.66
C VAL A 49 -21.61 -23.68 -11.92
N LEU A 50 -20.94 -23.44 -13.04
CA LEU A 50 -21.33 -23.89 -14.37
C LEU A 50 -20.36 -24.96 -14.87
N GLY A 51 -20.89 -26.00 -15.50
CA GLY A 51 -20.10 -27.09 -16.05
C GLY A 51 -20.77 -28.46 -15.94
N GLY A 52 -20.15 -29.47 -16.52
CA GLY A 52 -20.75 -30.80 -16.71
C GLY A 52 -19.99 -31.93 -16.03
N ALA A 53 -20.69 -33.03 -15.80
CA ALA A 53 -20.13 -34.25 -15.19
C ALA A 53 -19.48 -35.22 -16.20
N ASP A 54 -19.74 -35.05 -17.49
CA ASP A 54 -19.52 -36.10 -18.49
C ASP A 54 -18.22 -35.92 -19.32
N GLU A 55 -17.50 -34.80 -19.18
CA GLU A 55 -16.36 -34.41 -20.04
C GLU A 55 -15.11 -33.96 -19.25
N LEU A 56 -14.87 -34.51 -18.06
CA LEU A 56 -13.63 -34.24 -17.32
C LEU A 56 -12.54 -35.24 -17.72
N GLU A 57 -11.42 -34.76 -18.26
CA GLU A 57 -10.27 -35.62 -18.55
C GLU A 57 -9.69 -36.20 -17.24
N ALA A 58 -9.52 -37.53 -17.20
CA ALA A 58 -9.20 -38.28 -15.99
C ALA A 58 -7.89 -37.85 -15.30
N THR A 59 -6.96 -37.23 -16.03
CA THR A 59 -5.66 -36.74 -15.52
C THR A 59 -5.75 -35.48 -14.66
N ASP A 60 -6.83 -34.70 -14.77
CA ASP A 60 -6.95 -33.37 -14.14
C ASP A 60 -8.00 -33.31 -13.01
N THR A 61 -8.72 -34.42 -12.79
CA THR A 61 -9.75 -34.58 -11.75
C THR A 61 -9.24 -34.26 -10.34
N ASN A 62 -8.07 -34.77 -9.95
CA ASN A 62 -7.51 -34.48 -8.62
C ASN A 62 -7.22 -32.99 -8.38
N ARG A 63 -6.76 -32.28 -9.42
CA ARG A 63 -6.48 -30.83 -9.33
C ARG A 63 -7.78 -30.04 -9.30
N LEU A 64 -8.78 -30.46 -10.05
CA LEU A 64 -10.11 -29.87 -10.00
C LEU A 64 -10.77 -30.09 -8.63
N THR A 65 -10.72 -31.29 -8.06
CA THR A 65 -11.21 -31.55 -6.70
C THR A 65 -10.53 -30.63 -5.69
N GLN A 66 -9.21 -30.46 -5.78
CA GLN A 66 -8.49 -29.50 -4.94
C GLN A 66 -8.92 -28.05 -5.20
N LEU A 67 -9.12 -27.64 -6.46
CA LEU A 67 -9.54 -26.29 -6.81
C LEU A 67 -10.93 -25.97 -6.25
N PHE A 68 -11.88 -26.90 -6.39
CA PHE A 68 -13.25 -26.77 -5.92
C PHE A 68 -13.34 -26.80 -4.39
N GLY A 69 -12.67 -27.75 -3.73
CA GLY A 69 -12.68 -27.83 -2.27
C GLY A 69 -11.81 -26.77 -1.59
N LEU A 70 -10.56 -26.61 -2.02
CA LEU A 70 -9.59 -25.72 -1.36
C LEU A 70 -9.66 -24.27 -1.81
N GLY A 71 -10.18 -23.99 -3.01
CA GLY A 71 -10.28 -22.64 -3.57
C GLY A 71 -11.69 -22.11 -3.53
N ILE A 72 -12.59 -22.71 -4.32
CA ILE A 72 -13.93 -22.17 -4.55
C ILE A 72 -14.81 -22.28 -3.29
N ALA A 73 -14.93 -23.48 -2.70
CA ALA A 73 -15.73 -23.68 -1.50
C ALA A 73 -15.17 -22.90 -0.30
N ARG A 74 -13.85 -22.67 -0.27
CA ARG A 74 -13.22 -21.79 0.73
C ARG A 74 -13.64 -20.34 0.53
N ALA A 75 -13.47 -19.82 -0.68
CA ALA A 75 -13.84 -18.45 -1.01
C ALA A 75 -15.34 -18.20 -0.80
N ALA A 76 -16.20 -19.20 -1.05
CA ALA A 76 -17.62 -19.13 -0.78
C ALA A 76 -17.94 -18.97 0.72
N VAL A 77 -17.25 -19.72 1.60
CA VAL A 77 -17.38 -19.56 3.04
C VAL A 77 -16.86 -18.20 3.50
N GLU A 78 -15.70 -17.77 3.00
CA GLU A 78 -15.10 -16.47 3.38
C GLU A 78 -15.94 -15.28 2.91
N ALA A 79 -16.57 -15.38 1.74
CA ALA A 79 -17.42 -14.35 1.17
C ALA A 79 -18.87 -14.37 1.72
N SER A 80 -19.21 -15.29 2.63
CA SER A 80 -20.58 -15.60 3.02
C SER A 80 -21.49 -15.73 1.80
N ALA A 81 -21.05 -16.52 0.82
CA ALA A 81 -21.79 -16.72 -0.42
C ALA A 81 -22.78 -17.88 -0.31
N VAL A 82 -23.88 -17.79 -1.05
CA VAL A 82 -24.71 -18.96 -1.40
C VAL A 82 -24.25 -19.48 -2.77
N ILE A 83 -24.11 -20.79 -2.89
CA ILE A 83 -23.68 -21.47 -4.12
C ILE A 83 -24.92 -22.02 -4.84
N ILE A 84 -24.97 -21.87 -6.16
CA ILE A 84 -26.01 -22.43 -7.02
C ILE A 84 -25.34 -23.29 -8.10
N ASP A 85 -25.81 -24.54 -8.25
CA ASP A 85 -25.33 -25.45 -9.28
C ASP A 85 -26.43 -26.45 -9.74
N SER A 86 -26.03 -27.51 -10.44
CA SER A 86 -26.94 -28.54 -10.99
C SER A 86 -27.46 -29.59 -9.99
N GLY A 87 -26.87 -29.68 -8.79
CA GLY A 87 -27.19 -30.71 -7.79
C GLY A 87 -26.77 -32.15 -8.14
N SER A 88 -26.05 -32.37 -9.24
CA SER A 88 -25.68 -33.71 -9.70
C SER A 88 -24.62 -34.38 -8.81
N GLY A 89 -24.83 -35.65 -8.46
CA GLY A 89 -23.86 -36.48 -7.72
C GLY A 89 -22.60 -36.87 -8.48
N LYS A 90 -22.28 -36.22 -9.61
CA LYS A 90 -21.08 -36.48 -10.42
C LYS A 90 -20.43 -35.17 -10.89
N GLY A 91 -19.15 -35.25 -11.26
CA GLY A 91 -18.41 -34.14 -11.84
C GLY A 91 -18.08 -33.02 -10.85
N ILE A 92 -18.04 -31.79 -11.35
CA ILE A 92 -17.66 -30.61 -10.56
C ILE A 92 -18.65 -30.30 -9.43
N THR A 93 -19.93 -30.67 -9.57
CA THR A 93 -20.94 -30.50 -8.52
C THR A 93 -20.67 -31.42 -7.34
N SER A 94 -20.27 -32.66 -7.59
CA SER A 94 -19.80 -33.58 -6.54
C SER A 94 -18.56 -33.04 -5.83
N MET A 95 -17.59 -32.49 -6.56
CA MET A 95 -16.41 -31.86 -5.96
C MET A 95 -16.76 -30.63 -5.11
N MET A 96 -17.78 -29.86 -5.52
CA MET A 96 -18.26 -28.71 -4.76
C MET A 96 -18.93 -29.14 -3.45
N GLY A 97 -19.83 -30.12 -3.53
CA GLY A 97 -20.51 -30.69 -2.35
C GLY A 97 -19.53 -31.27 -1.33
N GLU A 98 -18.56 -32.07 -1.80
CA GLU A 98 -17.46 -32.55 -0.96
C GLU A 98 -16.66 -31.39 -0.34
N GLY A 99 -16.41 -30.33 -1.11
CA GLY A 99 -15.73 -29.12 -0.64
C GLY A 99 -16.49 -28.38 0.48
N VAL A 100 -17.81 -28.30 0.37
CA VAL A 100 -18.70 -27.71 1.39
C VAL A 100 -18.76 -28.60 2.64
N ALA A 101 -18.88 -29.92 2.47
CA ALA A 101 -18.88 -30.88 3.57
C ALA A 101 -17.56 -30.89 4.34
N ALA A 102 -16.42 -30.86 3.64
CA ALA A 102 -15.09 -30.74 4.23
C ALA A 102 -14.91 -29.43 5.04
N ARG A 103 -15.81 -28.46 4.87
CA ARG A 103 -15.84 -27.18 5.59
C ARG A 103 -16.91 -27.10 6.67
N GLY A 104 -17.57 -28.22 6.96
CA GLY A 104 -18.60 -28.31 7.99
C GLY A 104 -19.87 -27.54 7.62
N TYR A 105 -20.24 -27.51 6.33
CA TYR A 105 -21.51 -26.97 5.86
C TYR A 105 -21.74 -25.49 6.25
N LYS A 106 -20.68 -24.68 6.25
CA LYS A 106 -20.71 -23.25 6.61
C LYS A 106 -21.28 -22.33 5.52
N THR A 107 -21.60 -22.88 4.35
CA THR A 107 -22.23 -22.17 3.23
C THR A 107 -23.37 -23.03 2.71
N SER A 108 -24.44 -22.38 2.23
CA SER A 108 -25.56 -23.08 1.60
C SER A 108 -25.27 -23.32 0.13
N ILE A 109 -25.61 -24.52 -0.35
CA ILE A 109 -25.50 -24.91 -1.75
C ILE A 109 -26.87 -25.42 -2.23
N ILE A 110 -27.32 -24.84 -3.34
CA ILE A 110 -28.64 -25.06 -3.93
C ILE A 110 -28.44 -25.77 -5.27
N GLY A 111 -28.87 -27.02 -5.33
CA GLY A 111 -28.83 -27.83 -6.54
C GLY A 111 -30.13 -27.71 -7.31
N ILE A 112 -30.07 -27.39 -8.61
CA ILE A 112 -31.26 -27.27 -9.46
C ILE A 112 -31.19 -28.32 -10.55
N ALA A 113 -32.15 -29.24 -10.55
CA ALA A 113 -32.17 -30.36 -11.48
C ALA A 113 -33.54 -30.52 -12.14
N PRO A 114 -33.62 -30.96 -13.40
CA PRO A 114 -34.87 -31.28 -14.04
C PRO A 114 -35.37 -32.63 -13.53
N PHE A 115 -36.62 -32.66 -13.05
CA PHE A 115 -37.21 -33.82 -12.39
C PHE A 115 -37.15 -35.06 -13.28
N GLY A 116 -37.40 -34.93 -14.58
CA GLY A 116 -37.35 -36.06 -15.51
C GLY A 116 -35.97 -36.66 -15.74
N ALA A 117 -34.87 -35.92 -15.50
CA ALA A 117 -33.51 -36.45 -15.62
C ALA A 117 -33.02 -37.16 -14.36
N ILE A 118 -33.76 -37.05 -13.26
CA ILE A 118 -33.43 -37.66 -11.96
C ILE A 118 -34.47 -38.67 -11.52
N LYS A 119 -35.43 -39.07 -12.37
CA LYS A 119 -36.44 -40.07 -12.00
C LYS A 119 -35.88 -41.49 -11.98
N ASP A 120 -36.27 -42.25 -10.98
CA ASP A 120 -36.09 -43.70 -10.93
C ASP A 120 -37.19 -44.44 -11.74
N GLN A 121 -37.14 -45.77 -11.73
CA GLN A 121 -38.14 -46.60 -12.41
C GLN A 121 -39.55 -46.50 -11.79
N THR A 122 -39.68 -45.88 -10.61
CA THR A 122 -40.94 -45.67 -9.88
C THR A 122 -41.48 -44.24 -10.01
N ASN A 123 -40.87 -43.41 -10.88
CA ASN A 123 -41.23 -42.02 -11.14
C ASN A 123 -41.06 -41.11 -9.89
N GLN A 124 -40.14 -41.48 -9.00
CA GLN A 124 -39.66 -40.71 -7.85
C GLN A 124 -38.22 -40.21 -8.11
N PRO A 125 -37.74 -39.16 -7.41
CA PRO A 125 -36.36 -38.73 -7.56
C PRO A 125 -35.40 -39.83 -7.07
N ASP A 126 -34.54 -40.31 -7.95
CA ASP A 126 -33.43 -41.21 -7.69
C ASP A 126 -32.35 -40.47 -6.88
N ILE A 127 -32.38 -40.70 -5.57
CA ILE A 127 -31.46 -40.09 -4.62
C ILE A 127 -29.99 -40.41 -4.96
N SER A 128 -29.72 -41.54 -5.64
CA SER A 128 -28.36 -41.93 -6.02
C SER A 128 -27.73 -41.03 -7.10
N LEU A 129 -28.55 -40.26 -7.82
CA LEU A 129 -28.10 -39.31 -8.84
C LEU A 129 -27.84 -37.91 -8.28
N LEU A 130 -28.23 -37.66 -7.03
CA LEU A 130 -28.10 -36.38 -6.34
C LEU A 130 -26.83 -36.35 -5.48
N GLU A 131 -26.26 -35.16 -5.33
CA GLU A 131 -25.09 -34.97 -4.49
C GLU A 131 -25.49 -34.86 -3.01
N PRO A 132 -24.95 -35.71 -2.12
CA PRO A 132 -25.47 -35.87 -0.76
C PRO A 132 -25.09 -34.75 0.22
N ASN A 133 -24.23 -33.80 -0.16
CA ASN A 133 -23.76 -32.71 0.69
C ASN A 133 -24.48 -31.39 0.43
N HIS A 134 -25.50 -31.39 -0.44
CA HIS A 134 -26.30 -30.21 -0.71
C HIS A 134 -27.25 -29.86 0.44
N SER A 135 -27.52 -28.56 0.63
CA SER A 135 -28.50 -28.11 1.63
C SER A 135 -29.91 -28.02 1.05
N HIS A 136 -30.03 -27.65 -0.23
CA HIS A 136 -31.32 -27.49 -0.89
C HIS A 136 -31.32 -28.08 -2.31
N PHE A 137 -32.47 -28.61 -2.72
CA PHE A 137 -32.73 -29.01 -4.09
C PHE A 137 -33.97 -28.32 -4.64
N ILE A 138 -33.92 -27.94 -5.91
CA ILE A 138 -35.06 -27.42 -6.65
C ILE A 138 -35.25 -28.30 -7.88
N PHE A 139 -36.35 -29.02 -7.91
CA PHE A 139 -36.72 -29.88 -9.03
C PHE A 139 -37.66 -29.15 -9.97
N VAL A 140 -37.20 -28.94 -11.20
CA VAL A 140 -37.99 -28.27 -12.24
C VAL A 140 -38.67 -29.28 -13.15
N GLU A 141 -39.80 -28.89 -13.72
CA GLU A 141 -40.44 -29.66 -14.78
C GLU A 141 -39.55 -29.69 -16.04
N GLY A 142 -39.26 -30.89 -16.54
CA GLY A 142 -38.42 -31.10 -17.72
C GLY A 142 -37.80 -32.49 -17.75
N ASP A 143 -37.61 -33.05 -18.94
CA ASP A 143 -37.12 -34.42 -19.14
C ASP A 143 -35.61 -34.51 -19.40
N LYS A 144 -34.98 -33.38 -19.74
CA LYS A 144 -33.57 -33.32 -20.15
C LYS A 144 -32.80 -32.29 -19.34
N ARG A 145 -31.52 -32.58 -19.07
CA ARG A 145 -30.55 -31.59 -18.58
C ARG A 145 -30.55 -30.35 -19.48
N GLY A 146 -30.40 -29.17 -18.88
CA GLY A 146 -30.52 -27.85 -19.51
C GLY A 146 -31.93 -27.23 -19.43
N SER A 147 -32.96 -27.98 -19.02
CA SER A 147 -34.31 -27.41 -18.81
C SER A 147 -34.34 -26.48 -17.58
N GLU A 148 -33.49 -26.76 -16.60
CA GLU A 148 -33.23 -26.04 -15.37
C GLU A 148 -32.54 -24.70 -15.56
N THR A 149 -31.78 -24.52 -16.66
CA THR A 149 -30.92 -23.35 -16.84
C THR A 149 -31.71 -22.03 -16.77
N SER A 150 -32.98 -22.00 -17.22
CA SER A 150 -33.76 -20.76 -17.13
C SER A 150 -34.10 -20.41 -15.69
N LEU A 151 -34.38 -21.39 -14.85
CA LEU A 151 -34.71 -21.14 -13.45
C LEU A 151 -33.45 -20.79 -12.67
N MET A 152 -32.33 -21.47 -12.93
CA MET A 152 -31.04 -21.21 -12.27
C MET A 152 -30.64 -19.74 -12.32
N PHE A 153 -30.64 -19.13 -13.51
CA PHE A 153 -30.28 -17.72 -13.67
C PHE A 153 -31.35 -16.75 -13.12
N LYS A 154 -32.63 -17.11 -13.17
CA LYS A 154 -33.69 -16.29 -12.53
C LYS A 154 -33.59 -16.33 -11.01
N LEU A 155 -33.25 -17.49 -10.44
CA LEU A 155 -33.03 -17.66 -9.01
C LEU A 155 -31.79 -16.90 -8.57
N ALA A 156 -30.69 -17.02 -9.31
CA ALA A 156 -29.47 -16.24 -9.09
C ALA A 156 -29.78 -14.74 -9.04
N GLN A 157 -30.55 -14.24 -10.01
CA GLN A 157 -30.96 -12.84 -10.05
C GLN A 157 -31.85 -12.47 -8.85
N ALA A 158 -32.81 -13.31 -8.48
CA ALA A 158 -33.70 -13.08 -7.35
C ALA A 158 -32.97 -13.11 -5.99
N LEU A 159 -31.95 -13.95 -5.83
CA LEU A 159 -31.08 -13.95 -4.64
C LEU A 159 -30.12 -12.74 -4.66
N ALA A 160 -29.75 -12.26 -5.85
CA ALA A 160 -28.94 -11.06 -6.03
C ALA A 160 -29.73 -9.73 -5.78
N THR A 161 -31.07 -9.77 -5.75
CA THR A 161 -31.94 -8.61 -5.52
C THR A 161 -32.83 -8.79 -4.28
N PRO A 162 -32.65 -8.01 -3.20
CA PRO A 162 -33.46 -8.18 -1.99
C PRO A 162 -34.96 -7.90 -2.17
N SER A 163 -35.79 -8.72 -1.52
CA SER A 163 -37.26 -8.70 -1.54
C SER A 163 -37.93 -7.45 -0.93
N ASP A 164 -37.18 -6.53 -0.30
CA ASP A 164 -37.74 -5.30 0.29
C ASP A 164 -38.27 -4.30 -0.74
N SER A 165 -38.05 -4.55 -2.04
CA SER A 165 -38.49 -3.70 -3.14
C SER A 165 -39.90 -4.03 -3.67
N ILE A 166 -40.60 -5.03 -3.13
CA ILE A 166 -41.92 -5.49 -3.66
C ILE A 166 -43.03 -5.52 -2.57
N GLY A 167 -42.71 -5.22 -1.30
CA GLY A 167 -43.69 -5.14 -0.22
C GLY A 167 -44.14 -3.70 0.06
N ASN A 168 -45.42 -3.40 -0.17
CA ASN A 168 -46.03 -2.15 0.30
C ASN A 168 -46.11 -2.16 1.84
N SER A 169 -45.11 -1.58 2.52
CA SER A 169 -45.21 -1.16 3.92
C SER A 169 -44.61 0.24 4.05
N GLN A 170 -45.46 1.22 4.39
CA GLN A 170 -45.14 2.64 4.34
C GLN A 170 -44.35 3.18 5.55
N ASP A 171 -44.08 2.39 6.58
CA ASP A 171 -43.61 2.93 7.88
C ASP A 171 -42.29 2.34 8.43
N ALA A 172 -41.40 1.80 7.59
CA ALA A 172 -40.03 1.47 7.99
C ALA A 172 -38.99 2.34 7.25
N PRO A 173 -37.90 2.77 7.92
CA PRO A 173 -36.87 3.59 7.27
C PRO A 173 -36.31 2.83 6.08
N LYS A 174 -36.46 3.41 4.88
CA LYS A 174 -35.99 2.89 3.60
C LYS A 174 -34.46 2.69 3.66
N SER A 175 -34.03 1.50 4.07
CA SER A 175 -32.65 1.06 3.97
C SER A 175 -32.33 0.86 2.48
N LYS A 176 -31.21 1.43 2.04
CA LYS A 176 -30.79 1.47 0.63
C LYS A 176 -30.74 0.06 0.04
N SER A 177 -31.27 -0.07 -1.18
CA SER A 177 -31.21 -1.24 -2.07
C SER A 177 -29.84 -1.92 -2.03
N ASN A 178 -29.75 -3.05 -1.32
CA ASN A 178 -28.51 -3.80 -1.14
C ASN A 178 -28.40 -4.84 -2.27
N ILE A 179 -27.92 -4.44 -3.45
CA ILE A 179 -27.63 -5.39 -4.54
C ILE A 179 -26.58 -6.38 -4.01
N VAL A 180 -26.92 -7.67 -4.02
CA VAL A 180 -26.03 -8.76 -3.59
C VAL A 180 -25.16 -9.18 -4.78
N PRO A 181 -23.82 -9.00 -4.72
CA PRO A 181 -22.95 -9.34 -5.84
C PRO A 181 -22.98 -10.84 -6.19
N ALA A 182 -22.91 -11.13 -7.48
CA ALA A 182 -22.97 -12.48 -8.02
C ALA A 182 -21.86 -12.70 -9.06
N ILE A 183 -21.24 -13.88 -9.06
CA ILE A 183 -20.27 -14.31 -10.08
C ILE A 183 -20.62 -15.69 -10.61
N ALA A 184 -20.14 -16.02 -11.79
CA ALA A 184 -20.20 -17.37 -12.36
C ALA A 184 -18.80 -17.97 -12.51
N ILE A 185 -18.68 -19.27 -12.30
CA ILE A 185 -17.44 -20.03 -12.45
C ILE A 185 -17.69 -21.17 -13.42
N LEU A 186 -16.89 -21.28 -14.48
CA LEU A 186 -16.99 -22.32 -15.50
C LEU A 186 -15.80 -23.27 -15.42
N ALA A 187 -16.07 -24.56 -15.28
CA ALA A 187 -15.07 -25.63 -15.42
C ALA A 187 -15.60 -26.77 -16.31
N GLY A 188 -14.80 -27.17 -17.30
CA GLY A 188 -15.18 -28.16 -18.30
C GLY A 188 -16.39 -27.71 -19.12
N GLY A 189 -17.35 -28.63 -19.25
CA GLY A 189 -18.71 -28.34 -19.73
C GLY A 189 -18.91 -28.62 -21.21
N GLY A 190 -20.12 -29.11 -21.53
CA GLY A 190 -20.55 -29.42 -22.89
C GLY A 190 -21.51 -28.36 -23.46
N PRO A 191 -22.34 -28.71 -24.47
CA PRO A 191 -23.21 -27.77 -25.17
C PRO A 191 -24.20 -27.00 -24.28
N ILE A 192 -24.62 -27.58 -23.15
CA ILE A 192 -25.50 -26.92 -22.17
C ILE A 192 -24.73 -25.81 -21.44
N ALA A 193 -23.50 -26.09 -20.97
CA ALA A 193 -22.66 -25.11 -20.29
C ALA A 193 -22.35 -23.91 -21.18
N LYS A 194 -22.24 -24.10 -22.50
CA LYS A 194 -22.11 -22.99 -23.46
C LYS A 194 -23.32 -22.06 -23.45
N GLN A 195 -24.53 -22.59 -23.35
CA GLN A 195 -25.75 -21.79 -23.23
C GLN A 195 -25.85 -21.10 -21.86
N GLU A 196 -25.35 -21.74 -20.80
CA GLU A 196 -25.26 -21.16 -19.46
C GLU A 196 -24.30 -19.97 -19.44
N VAL A 197 -23.12 -20.13 -20.01
CA VAL A 197 -22.13 -19.05 -20.16
C VAL A 197 -22.69 -17.88 -20.94
N LEU A 198 -23.36 -18.14 -22.07
CA LEU A 198 -24.02 -17.08 -22.85
C LEU A 198 -25.06 -16.33 -22.01
N ARG A 199 -25.83 -17.04 -21.16
CA ARG A 199 -26.79 -16.41 -20.26
C ARG A 199 -26.12 -15.62 -19.14
N ALA A 200 -25.01 -16.10 -18.60
CA ALA A 200 -24.21 -15.36 -17.61
C ALA A 200 -23.71 -14.02 -18.19
N VAL A 201 -23.16 -14.07 -19.41
CA VAL A 201 -22.71 -12.88 -20.15
C VAL A 201 -23.86 -11.90 -20.38
N ARG A 202 -25.02 -12.38 -20.88
CA ARG A 202 -26.20 -11.53 -21.11
C ARG A 202 -26.81 -10.94 -19.83
N GLN A 203 -26.50 -11.49 -18.67
CA GLN A 203 -26.89 -10.97 -17.35
C GLN A 203 -25.81 -10.09 -16.71
N ASN A 204 -24.71 -9.82 -17.41
CA ASN A 204 -23.54 -9.08 -16.90
C ASN A 204 -22.97 -9.72 -15.62
N LEU A 205 -22.93 -11.06 -15.55
CA LEU A 205 -22.27 -11.77 -14.47
C LEU A 205 -20.78 -11.96 -14.81
N PRO A 206 -19.84 -11.48 -13.98
CA PRO A 206 -18.43 -11.77 -14.16
C PRO A 206 -18.18 -13.28 -14.18
N LEU A 207 -17.40 -13.76 -15.15
CA LEU A 207 -17.19 -15.18 -15.40
C LEU A 207 -15.73 -15.58 -15.19
N ILE A 208 -15.49 -16.48 -14.24
CA ILE A 208 -14.17 -17.08 -14.00
C ILE A 208 -14.12 -18.42 -14.73
N ILE A 209 -13.28 -18.52 -15.76
CA ILE A 209 -13.10 -19.72 -16.60
C ILE A 209 -11.84 -20.47 -16.17
N ILE A 210 -11.97 -21.77 -15.89
CA ILE A 210 -10.85 -22.64 -15.49
C ILE A 210 -10.17 -23.21 -16.74
N LYS A 211 -9.05 -22.61 -17.15
CA LYS A 211 -8.21 -23.10 -18.24
C LYS A 211 -7.55 -24.42 -17.88
N GLY A 212 -7.57 -25.39 -18.79
CA GLY A 212 -7.09 -26.75 -18.59
C GLY A 212 -8.11 -27.67 -17.91
N SER A 213 -9.39 -27.26 -17.84
CA SER A 213 -10.46 -28.11 -17.32
C SER A 213 -11.24 -28.88 -18.41
N GLY A 214 -10.89 -28.68 -19.69
CA GLY A 214 -11.52 -29.33 -20.84
C GLY A 214 -12.79 -28.62 -21.34
N GLY A 215 -13.43 -29.22 -22.34
CA GLY A 215 -14.73 -28.80 -22.89
C GLY A 215 -14.80 -27.34 -23.32
N VAL A 216 -15.97 -26.73 -23.09
CA VAL A 216 -16.29 -25.34 -23.45
C VAL A 216 -15.37 -24.33 -22.77
N ALA A 217 -14.86 -24.62 -21.56
CA ALA A 217 -13.92 -23.74 -20.87
C ALA A 217 -12.66 -23.50 -21.70
N ASP A 218 -12.05 -24.56 -22.24
CA ASP A 218 -10.85 -24.44 -23.07
C ASP A 218 -11.14 -23.98 -24.50
N GLU A 219 -12.33 -24.26 -25.04
CA GLU A 219 -12.78 -23.67 -26.31
C GLU A 219 -12.84 -22.13 -26.24
N ILE A 220 -13.41 -21.57 -25.17
CA ILE A 220 -13.49 -20.11 -24.97
C ILE A 220 -12.10 -19.51 -24.79
N VAL A 221 -11.24 -20.13 -23.98
CA VAL A 221 -9.85 -19.69 -23.79
C VAL A 221 -9.09 -19.67 -25.12
N ALA A 222 -9.18 -20.76 -25.89
CA ALA A 222 -8.49 -20.88 -27.17
C ALA A 222 -8.99 -19.85 -28.20
N ALA A 223 -10.29 -19.55 -28.19
CA ALA A 223 -10.87 -18.52 -29.04
C ALA A 223 -10.47 -17.10 -28.59
N ALA A 224 -10.40 -16.83 -27.28
CA ALA A 224 -9.97 -15.54 -26.72
C ALA A 224 -8.47 -15.24 -26.97
N GLU A 225 -7.63 -16.27 -27.06
CA GLU A 225 -6.19 -16.12 -27.34
C GLU A 225 -5.87 -15.89 -28.84
N ARG A 226 -6.84 -16.08 -29.75
CA ARG A 226 -6.67 -15.84 -31.18
C ARG A 226 -6.80 -14.35 -31.54
N LYS A 227 -6.05 -13.90 -32.55
CA LYS A 227 -6.09 -12.51 -33.07
C LYS A 227 -7.41 -12.12 -33.76
N ASP A 228 -8.28 -13.08 -34.08
CA ASP A 228 -9.57 -12.85 -34.76
C ASP A 228 -10.62 -13.88 -34.28
N PRO A 229 -11.35 -13.57 -33.18
CA PRO A 229 -12.29 -14.50 -32.54
C PRO A 229 -13.59 -14.73 -33.32
N LEU A 230 -13.85 -13.96 -34.39
CA LEU A 230 -15.15 -13.90 -35.10
C LEU A 230 -15.38 -15.02 -36.14
N LYS A 231 -14.44 -15.96 -36.33
CA LYS A 231 -14.38 -16.73 -37.58
C LYS A 231 -15.14 -18.06 -37.61
N GLU A 232 -15.57 -18.63 -36.49
CA GLU A 232 -16.10 -20.02 -36.49
C GLU A 232 -17.37 -20.25 -35.66
N ASP A 233 -17.62 -19.51 -34.57
CA ASP A 233 -18.84 -19.70 -33.77
C ASP A 233 -19.45 -18.38 -33.28
N PRO A 234 -20.69 -18.03 -33.69
CA PRO A 234 -21.32 -16.76 -33.32
C PRO A 234 -21.61 -16.64 -31.82
N VAL A 235 -21.82 -17.76 -31.11
CA VAL A 235 -22.08 -17.76 -29.67
C VAL A 235 -20.81 -17.50 -28.88
N ILE A 236 -19.69 -18.13 -29.27
CA ILE A 236 -18.38 -17.88 -28.62
C ILE A 236 -17.90 -16.46 -28.91
N ALA A 237 -18.15 -15.95 -30.12
CA ALA A 237 -17.87 -14.57 -30.47
C ALA A 237 -18.63 -13.58 -29.57
N GLU A 238 -19.92 -13.82 -29.31
CA GLU A 238 -20.73 -13.00 -28.38
C GLU A 238 -20.18 -13.09 -26.95
N ILE A 239 -19.83 -14.29 -26.47
CA ILE A 239 -19.25 -14.49 -25.12
C ILE A 239 -17.95 -13.71 -24.94
N ILE A 240 -17.07 -13.71 -25.94
CA ILE A 240 -15.77 -13.00 -25.88
C ILE A 240 -15.96 -11.49 -26.04
N ALA A 241 -16.90 -11.07 -26.88
CA ALA A 241 -17.13 -9.65 -27.16
C ALA A 241 -17.82 -8.93 -25.99
N ASP A 242 -18.83 -9.56 -25.39
CA ASP A 242 -19.71 -8.92 -24.40
C ASP A 242 -19.44 -9.41 -22.95
N GLY A 243 -18.66 -10.48 -22.77
CA GLY A 243 -18.41 -11.08 -21.46
C GLY A 243 -17.25 -10.46 -20.68
N GLU A 244 -17.44 -10.28 -19.37
CA GLU A 244 -16.35 -10.00 -18.44
C GLU A 244 -15.70 -11.32 -18.02
N LEU A 245 -14.65 -11.71 -18.76
CA LEU A 245 -13.99 -13.01 -18.62
C LEU A 245 -12.69 -12.92 -17.83
N HIS A 246 -12.52 -13.80 -16.84
CA HIS A 246 -11.27 -14.00 -16.12
C HIS A 246 -10.80 -15.44 -16.26
N PHE A 247 -9.53 -15.65 -16.59
CA PHE A 247 -8.98 -16.98 -16.79
C PHE A 247 -8.13 -17.41 -15.59
N HIS A 248 -8.43 -18.58 -15.02
CA HIS A 248 -7.58 -19.23 -14.03
C HIS A 248 -7.05 -20.55 -14.59
N ASN A 249 -5.74 -20.69 -14.71
CA ASN A 249 -5.14 -21.92 -15.20
C ASN A 249 -5.09 -22.98 -14.09
N LEU A 250 -5.59 -24.19 -14.36
CA LEU A 250 -5.62 -25.32 -13.43
C LEU A 250 -4.23 -25.73 -12.92
N THR A 251 -3.16 -25.39 -13.66
CA THR A 251 -1.79 -25.62 -13.19
C THR A 251 -1.31 -24.59 -12.18
N LYS A 252 -2.05 -23.49 -11.96
CA LYS A 252 -1.71 -22.44 -11.00
C LYS A 252 -2.19 -22.80 -9.60
N PRO A 253 -1.60 -22.20 -8.55
CA PRO A 253 -2.01 -22.45 -7.19
C PRO A 253 -3.48 -22.09 -6.94
N VAL A 254 -4.17 -22.94 -6.17
CA VAL A 254 -5.58 -22.79 -5.78
C VAL A 254 -5.89 -21.45 -5.08
N LYS A 255 -4.91 -20.84 -4.41
CA LYS A 255 -5.06 -19.47 -3.85
C LYS A 255 -5.35 -18.42 -4.93
N GLY A 256 -4.92 -18.65 -6.16
CA GLY A 256 -5.17 -17.73 -7.28
C GLY A 256 -6.65 -17.60 -7.60
N ILE A 257 -7.42 -18.69 -7.58
CA ILE A 257 -8.86 -18.63 -7.83
C ILE A 257 -9.63 -18.02 -6.66
N GLU A 258 -9.22 -18.34 -5.43
CA GLU A 258 -9.79 -17.77 -4.19
C GLU A 258 -9.72 -16.24 -4.22
N ARG A 259 -8.56 -15.70 -4.62
CA ARG A 259 -8.33 -14.25 -4.82
C ARG A 259 -9.21 -13.63 -5.88
N LEU A 260 -9.33 -14.30 -7.04
CA LEU A 260 -10.17 -13.83 -8.14
C LEU A 260 -11.63 -13.75 -7.68
N ILE A 261 -12.12 -14.78 -6.98
CA ILE A 261 -13.49 -14.81 -6.43
C ILE A 261 -13.71 -13.66 -5.44
N ILE A 262 -12.80 -13.47 -4.49
CA ILE A 262 -12.91 -12.40 -3.47
C ILE A 262 -12.86 -11.01 -4.12
N ARG A 263 -12.02 -10.83 -5.14
CA ARG A 263 -11.91 -9.58 -5.90
C ARG A 263 -13.20 -9.25 -6.66
N GLU A 264 -13.72 -10.20 -7.45
CA GLU A 264 -14.93 -9.99 -8.25
C GLU A 264 -16.19 -9.86 -7.39
N LEU A 265 -16.20 -10.49 -6.22
CA LEU A 265 -17.26 -10.30 -5.23
C LEU A 265 -17.15 -8.97 -4.45
N GLY A 266 -16.18 -8.10 -4.80
CA GLY A 266 -16.10 -6.70 -4.38
C GLY A 266 -15.82 -6.50 -2.90
N ILE A 267 -14.98 -7.35 -2.28
CA ILE A 267 -14.78 -7.36 -0.83
C ILE A 267 -13.84 -6.23 -0.32
N ASP A 268 -13.20 -5.39 -1.16
CA ASP A 268 -12.24 -4.40 -0.63
C ASP A 268 -12.01 -3.08 -1.41
N ASN A 269 -13.09 -2.32 -1.67
CA ASN A 269 -12.98 -0.96 -2.25
C ASN A 269 -12.06 -0.04 -1.43
N VAL A 270 -12.02 -0.22 -0.11
CA VAL A 270 -11.18 0.60 0.78
C VAL A 270 -9.70 0.29 0.59
N LEU A 271 -9.31 -0.99 0.50
CA LEU A 271 -7.94 -1.36 0.20
C LEU A 271 -7.48 -0.86 -1.17
N MET A 272 -8.35 -0.92 -2.19
CA MET A 272 -8.04 -0.36 -3.51
C MET A 272 -7.81 1.15 -3.44
N GLN A 273 -8.66 1.89 -2.73
CA GLN A 273 -8.50 3.32 -2.52
C GLN A 273 -7.22 3.65 -1.74
N ALA A 274 -6.84 2.83 -0.76
CA ALA A 274 -5.59 2.99 -0.01
C ALA A 274 -4.37 2.84 -0.93
N TRP A 275 -4.34 1.82 -1.79
CA TRP A 275 -3.29 1.63 -2.79
C TRP A 275 -3.21 2.76 -3.81
N ASP A 276 -4.35 3.29 -4.24
CA ASP A 276 -4.39 4.43 -5.16
C ASP A 276 -3.82 5.70 -4.52
N THR A 277 -4.21 5.97 -3.27
CA THR A 277 -3.69 7.10 -2.49
C THR A 277 -2.18 6.96 -2.26
N PHE A 278 -1.70 5.74 -1.95
CA PHE A 278 -0.28 5.44 -1.85
C PHE A 278 0.46 5.78 -3.15
N ALA A 279 -0.02 5.26 -4.29
CA ALA A 279 0.63 5.45 -5.58
C ALA A 279 0.65 6.92 -6.00
N TYR A 280 -0.44 7.64 -5.72
CA TYR A 280 -0.54 9.08 -5.94
C TYR A 280 0.52 9.86 -5.16
N TYR A 281 0.73 9.54 -3.87
CA TYR A 281 1.75 10.20 -3.04
C TYR A 281 3.16 9.82 -3.43
N ASP A 282 3.44 8.53 -3.65
CA ASP A 282 4.78 8.05 -4.03
C ASP A 282 5.23 8.61 -5.40
N TYR A 283 4.31 8.67 -6.37
CA TYR A 283 4.58 9.27 -7.68
C TYR A 283 4.95 10.75 -7.57
N ASN A 284 4.15 11.53 -6.83
CA ASN A 284 4.42 12.94 -6.65
C ASN A 284 5.68 13.19 -5.80
N ALA A 285 5.98 12.35 -4.80
CA ALA A 285 7.22 12.40 -4.05
C ALA A 285 8.44 12.25 -4.98
N LYS A 286 8.43 11.25 -5.88
CA LYS A 286 9.51 11.03 -6.86
C LYS A 286 9.69 12.21 -7.82
N LEU A 287 8.60 12.81 -8.29
CA LEU A 287 8.66 13.99 -9.16
C LEU A 287 9.31 15.19 -8.45
N GLN A 288 8.90 15.46 -7.22
CA GLN A 288 9.46 16.57 -6.44
C GLN A 288 10.91 16.31 -6.04
N GLN A 289 11.27 15.07 -5.71
CA GLN A 289 12.64 14.67 -5.42
C GLN A 289 13.56 14.88 -6.64
N LYS A 290 13.13 14.50 -7.86
CA LYS A 290 13.88 14.75 -9.10
C LYS A 290 14.08 16.24 -9.34
N THR A 291 13.03 17.03 -9.12
CA THR A 291 13.10 18.50 -9.29
C THR A 291 14.06 19.13 -8.29
N PHE A 292 13.98 18.74 -7.02
CA PHE A 292 14.91 19.17 -5.97
C PHE A 292 16.36 18.83 -6.31
N ASN A 293 16.65 17.57 -6.66
CA ASN A 293 18.00 17.13 -7.01
C ASN A 293 18.56 17.91 -8.22
N ARG A 294 17.74 18.15 -9.25
CA ARG A 294 18.16 18.92 -10.42
C ARG A 294 18.51 20.36 -10.05
N MET A 295 17.73 21.00 -9.18
CA MET A 295 18.03 22.36 -8.70
C MET A 295 19.33 22.41 -7.91
N GLN A 296 19.53 21.51 -6.93
CA GLN A 296 20.76 21.49 -6.13
C GLN A 296 22.00 21.20 -6.98
N LEU A 297 21.93 20.23 -7.89
CA LEU A 297 23.04 19.95 -8.81
C LEU A 297 23.33 21.13 -9.74
N SER A 298 22.31 21.88 -10.16
CA SER A 298 22.52 23.10 -10.97
C SER A 298 23.23 24.18 -10.17
N ILE A 299 22.84 24.41 -8.91
CA ILE A 299 23.50 25.39 -8.02
C ILE A 299 24.97 25.02 -7.81
N LEU A 300 25.26 23.75 -7.50
CA LEU A 300 26.62 23.26 -7.33
C LEU A 300 27.45 23.38 -8.61
N PHE A 301 26.87 22.98 -9.75
CA PHE A 301 27.52 23.09 -11.05
C PHE A 301 27.87 24.53 -11.40
N PHE A 302 26.90 25.46 -11.34
CA PHE A 302 27.16 26.86 -11.66
C PHE A 302 28.09 27.53 -10.64
N GLY A 303 28.07 27.11 -9.37
CA GLY A 303 29.01 27.58 -8.36
C GLY A 303 30.46 27.24 -8.71
N VAL A 304 30.76 25.97 -9.01
CA VAL A 304 32.10 25.53 -9.44
C VAL A 304 32.48 26.13 -10.78
N PHE A 305 31.54 26.15 -11.74
CA PHE A 305 31.76 26.68 -13.07
C PHE A 305 32.09 28.17 -13.05
N SER A 306 31.44 28.94 -12.16
CA SER A 306 31.77 30.35 -11.91
C SER A 306 33.24 30.51 -11.52
N THR A 307 33.70 29.76 -10.52
CA THR A 307 35.09 29.82 -10.05
C THR A 307 36.07 29.46 -11.16
N VAL A 308 35.80 28.39 -11.93
CA VAL A 308 36.64 28.00 -13.07
C VAL A 308 36.74 29.12 -14.10
N LEU A 309 35.63 29.79 -14.44
CA LEU A 309 35.63 30.88 -15.42
C LEU A 309 36.35 32.13 -14.92
N VAL A 310 36.19 32.51 -13.66
CA VAL A 310 36.88 33.67 -13.07
C VAL A 310 38.39 33.45 -13.08
N ILE A 311 38.85 32.27 -12.65
CA ILE A 311 40.27 31.90 -12.67
C ILE A 311 40.79 31.82 -14.11
N SER A 312 40.01 31.24 -15.04
CA SER A 312 40.41 31.17 -16.46
C SER A 312 40.53 32.56 -17.09
N GLN A 313 39.65 33.50 -16.73
CA GLN A 313 39.77 34.88 -17.17
C GLN A 313 41.04 35.52 -16.60
N GLN A 314 41.33 35.33 -15.31
CA GLN A 314 42.52 35.91 -14.69
C GLN A 314 43.83 35.39 -15.30
N VAL A 315 43.90 34.12 -15.72
CA VAL A 315 45.13 33.50 -16.22
C VAL A 315 45.35 33.71 -17.72
N PHE A 316 44.29 33.65 -18.52
CA PHE A 316 44.42 33.59 -19.98
C PHE A 316 43.89 34.82 -20.71
N ALA A 317 43.21 35.75 -20.03
CA ALA A 317 42.66 36.91 -20.71
C ALA A 317 43.78 37.84 -21.24
N PRO A 318 43.60 38.39 -22.44
CA PRO A 318 44.58 39.29 -23.05
C PRO A 318 44.73 40.57 -22.22
N PRO A 319 45.97 40.92 -21.82
CA PRO A 319 46.23 42.14 -21.07
C PRO A 319 46.05 43.38 -21.95
N ASP A 320 45.68 44.50 -21.34
CA ASP A 320 45.64 45.79 -22.03
C ASP A 320 47.06 46.20 -22.46
N LEU A 321 47.20 46.65 -23.71
CA LEU A 321 48.49 47.06 -24.27
C LEU A 321 49.07 48.31 -23.61
N ASN A 322 48.20 49.18 -23.06
CA ASN A 322 48.60 50.45 -22.45
C ASN A 322 48.78 50.34 -20.94
N GLU A 323 48.05 49.43 -20.29
CA GLU A 323 48.18 49.11 -18.88
C GLU A 323 48.20 47.58 -18.70
N PRO A 324 49.38 46.93 -18.83
CA PRO A 324 49.48 45.46 -18.85
C PRO A 324 48.94 44.76 -17.59
N SER A 325 48.75 45.49 -16.51
CA SER A 325 48.15 45.04 -15.26
C SER A 325 46.61 45.01 -15.27
N ARG A 326 45.95 45.58 -16.28
CA ARG A 326 44.50 45.61 -16.43
C ARG A 326 44.02 44.71 -17.56
N LEU A 327 42.89 44.04 -17.33
CA LEU A 327 42.20 43.25 -18.33
C LEU A 327 41.44 44.17 -19.31
N LEU A 328 41.40 43.79 -20.59
CA LEU A 328 40.65 44.54 -21.61
C LEU A 328 39.15 44.65 -21.25
N SER A 329 38.59 45.86 -21.42
CA SER A 329 37.16 46.12 -21.26
C SER A 329 36.33 45.49 -22.39
N ALA A 330 35.03 45.25 -22.17
CA ALA A 330 34.13 44.63 -23.15
C ALA A 330 34.16 45.33 -24.52
N ASP A 331 34.14 46.66 -24.53
CA ASP A 331 34.20 47.45 -25.78
C ASP A 331 35.53 47.26 -26.53
N ASN A 332 36.64 47.12 -25.78
CA ASN A 332 37.95 46.92 -26.36
C ASN A 332 38.13 45.48 -26.87
N LEU A 333 37.59 44.48 -26.18
CA LEU A 333 37.57 43.07 -26.62
C LEU A 333 36.81 42.91 -27.95
N TRP A 334 35.71 43.65 -28.15
CA TRP A 334 34.99 43.67 -29.41
C TRP A 334 35.82 44.30 -30.54
N LYS A 335 36.47 45.44 -30.26
CA LYS A 335 37.30 46.17 -31.23
C LYS A 335 38.55 45.39 -31.65
N THR A 336 39.16 44.62 -30.75
CA THR A 336 40.32 43.76 -31.03
C THR A 336 39.94 42.42 -31.69
N LYS A 337 38.66 42.23 -32.05
CA LYS A 337 38.09 40.99 -32.63
C LYS A 337 38.25 39.76 -31.74
N GLN A 338 38.35 39.95 -30.42
CA GLN A 338 38.47 38.88 -29.43
C GLN A 338 37.09 38.44 -28.92
N TYR A 339 36.24 37.96 -29.84
CA TYR A 339 34.83 37.65 -29.58
C TYR A 339 34.62 36.60 -28.46
N ALA A 340 35.54 35.65 -28.29
CA ALA A 340 35.46 34.63 -27.23
C ALA A 340 35.59 35.24 -25.83
N TRP A 341 36.52 36.18 -25.64
CA TRP A 341 36.72 36.89 -24.38
C TRP A 341 35.59 37.86 -24.07
N TRP A 342 35.05 38.52 -25.10
CA TRP A 342 33.84 39.32 -25.01
C TRP A 342 32.66 38.49 -24.50
N LEU A 343 32.43 37.31 -25.10
CA LEU A 343 31.35 36.42 -24.67
C LEU A 343 31.56 35.92 -23.23
N LEU A 344 32.80 35.57 -22.87
CA LEU A 344 33.15 35.15 -21.51
C LEU A 344 32.89 36.24 -20.46
N HIS A 345 33.14 37.51 -20.78
CA HIS A 345 32.84 38.65 -19.91
C HIS A 345 31.34 38.73 -19.56
N TYR A 346 30.45 38.63 -20.55
CA TYR A 346 29.01 38.64 -20.29
C TYR A 346 28.53 37.38 -19.56
N VAL A 347 29.12 36.21 -19.85
CA VAL A 347 28.82 34.98 -19.12
C VAL A 347 29.16 35.12 -17.63
N LEU A 348 30.28 35.75 -17.29
CA LEU A 348 30.68 36.00 -15.91
C LEU A 348 29.75 36.97 -15.17
N ILE A 349 29.15 37.94 -15.85
CA ILE A 349 28.11 38.81 -15.27
C ILE A 349 26.80 38.03 -15.09
N PHE A 350 26.47 37.15 -16.04
CA PHE A 350 25.22 36.39 -16.03
C PHE A 350 25.18 35.29 -14.96
N ILE A 351 26.31 34.63 -14.68
CA ILE A 351 26.36 33.49 -13.74
C ILE A 351 25.91 33.86 -12.31
N PRO A 352 26.40 34.94 -11.67
CA PRO A 352 25.94 35.34 -10.34
C PRO A 352 24.44 35.65 -10.30
N ILE A 353 23.90 36.27 -11.35
CA ILE A 353 22.46 36.55 -11.49
C ILE A 353 21.68 35.24 -11.56
N LEU A 354 22.13 34.31 -12.43
CA LEU A 354 21.52 33.00 -12.58
C LEU A 354 21.57 32.20 -11.26
N LEU A 355 22.70 32.22 -10.56
CA LEU A 355 22.88 31.54 -9.29
C LEU A 355 21.95 32.11 -8.21
N THR A 356 21.82 33.45 -8.13
CA THR A 356 20.86 34.12 -7.25
C THR A 356 19.43 33.69 -7.55
N VAL A 357 19.03 33.68 -8.84
CA VAL A 357 17.69 33.23 -9.25
C VAL A 357 17.46 31.76 -8.88
N LEU A 358 18.44 30.88 -9.11
CA LEU A 358 18.35 29.46 -8.78
C LEU A 358 18.23 29.22 -7.27
N VAL A 359 19.03 29.91 -6.46
CA VAL A 359 18.98 29.81 -4.99
C VAL A 359 17.66 30.34 -4.46
N THR A 360 17.22 31.51 -4.90
CA THR A 360 15.92 32.07 -4.52
C THR A 360 14.77 31.15 -4.94
N ALA A 361 14.82 30.55 -6.14
CA ALA A 361 13.83 29.58 -6.58
C ALA A 361 13.83 28.31 -5.70
N ALA A 362 15.00 27.74 -5.42
CA ALA A 362 15.13 26.56 -4.56
C ALA A 362 14.54 26.81 -3.16
N ASN A 363 14.82 27.98 -2.59
CA ASN A 363 14.32 28.39 -1.27
C ASN A 363 12.82 28.71 -1.26
N ARG A 364 12.30 29.36 -2.31
CA ARG A 364 10.89 29.76 -2.39
C ARG A 364 9.95 28.58 -2.63
N PHE A 365 10.32 27.67 -3.52
CA PHE A 365 9.44 26.55 -3.91
C PHE A 365 9.46 25.39 -2.90
N LYS A 366 10.44 25.38 -1.97
CA LYS A 366 10.56 24.40 -0.87
C LYS A 366 10.37 22.95 -1.33
N GLN A 367 10.95 22.61 -2.48
CA GLN A 367 10.77 21.29 -3.08
C GLN A 367 11.29 20.17 -2.16
N GLY A 368 12.33 20.45 -1.38
CA GLY A 368 12.91 19.58 -0.37
C GLY A 368 11.88 19.06 0.65
N SER A 369 11.13 19.95 1.27
CA SER A 369 10.14 19.54 2.26
C SER A 369 8.94 18.82 1.65
N LYS A 370 8.48 19.26 0.47
CA LYS A 370 7.31 18.68 -0.20
C LYS A 370 7.51 17.21 -0.54
N TRP A 371 8.66 16.87 -1.11
CA TRP A 371 8.94 15.48 -1.47
C TRP A 371 9.06 14.59 -0.22
N LEU A 372 9.64 15.14 0.86
CA LEU A 372 9.82 14.43 2.13
C LEU A 372 8.47 14.11 2.79
N LEU A 373 7.57 15.08 2.86
CA LEU A 373 6.24 14.93 3.44
C LEU A 373 5.35 13.99 2.64
N LEU A 374 5.39 14.05 1.30
CA LEU A 374 4.68 13.10 0.43
C LEU A 374 5.22 11.68 0.59
N ARG A 375 6.55 11.53 0.70
CA ARG A 375 7.19 10.23 0.95
C ARG A 375 6.77 9.65 2.29
N ALA A 376 6.76 10.47 3.35
CA ALA A 376 6.31 10.08 4.68
C ALA A 376 4.85 9.61 4.70
N GLY A 377 3.96 10.36 4.00
CA GLY A 377 2.57 9.98 3.84
C GLY A 377 2.40 8.67 3.08
N ALA A 378 3.15 8.47 1.98
CA ALA A 378 3.11 7.23 1.21
C ALA A 378 3.55 6.03 2.05
N GLU A 379 4.69 6.09 2.73
CA GLU A 379 5.17 4.97 3.56
C GLU A 379 4.23 4.71 4.77
N SER A 380 3.62 5.75 5.35
CA SER A 380 2.59 5.59 6.39
C SER A 380 1.37 4.83 5.86
N ILE A 381 0.88 5.15 4.65
CA ILE A 381 -0.23 4.43 4.02
C ILE A 381 0.16 2.97 3.75
N LYS A 382 1.37 2.76 3.21
CA LYS A 382 1.89 1.42 2.91
C LYS A 382 1.92 0.55 4.17
N ARG A 383 2.36 1.10 5.31
CA ARG A 383 2.33 0.42 6.61
C ARG A 383 0.91 0.00 7.00
N GLU A 384 -0.06 0.91 6.90
CA GLU A 384 -1.46 0.60 7.23
C GLU A 384 -2.05 -0.48 6.33
N ILE A 385 -1.71 -0.47 5.04
CA ILE A 385 -2.09 -1.53 4.10
C ILE A 385 -1.56 -2.89 4.57
N PHE A 386 -0.29 -2.99 4.97
CA PHE A 386 0.27 -4.26 5.43
C PHE A 386 -0.34 -4.74 6.74
N ARG A 387 -0.56 -3.84 7.72
CA ARG A 387 -1.26 -4.15 8.97
C ARG A 387 -2.69 -4.64 8.72
N TYR A 388 -3.40 -3.98 7.81
CA TYR A 388 -4.74 -4.36 7.38
C TYR A 388 -4.76 -5.75 6.76
N ARG A 389 -3.82 -6.02 5.85
CA ARG A 389 -3.73 -7.30 5.12
C ARG A 389 -3.32 -8.46 6.00
N THR A 390 -2.59 -8.24 7.09
CA THR A 390 -2.28 -9.28 8.08
C THR A 390 -3.35 -9.43 9.15
N ARG A 391 -4.37 -8.56 9.17
CA ARG A 391 -5.35 -8.44 10.27
C ARG A 391 -4.63 -8.36 11.63
N ALA A 392 -3.58 -7.55 11.68
CA ALA A 392 -2.79 -7.39 12.90
C ALA A 392 -3.23 -6.16 13.68
N MET A 393 -2.94 -6.17 14.98
CA MET A 393 -3.19 -5.04 15.88
C MET A 393 -4.67 -4.69 15.97
N TYR A 394 -5.03 -3.44 15.68
CA TYR A 394 -6.40 -2.95 15.75
C TYR A 394 -7.26 -3.40 14.57
N TYR A 395 -6.71 -4.03 13.52
CA TYR A 395 -7.47 -4.53 12.37
C TYR A 395 -8.24 -5.85 12.64
N ASN A 396 -8.44 -6.20 13.91
CA ASN A 396 -9.25 -7.36 14.32
C ASN A 396 -10.76 -7.07 14.21
N GLU A 397 -11.18 -5.82 14.39
CA GLU A 397 -12.60 -5.40 14.39
C GLU A 397 -12.88 -4.34 13.33
N LYS A 398 -13.88 -4.56 12.46
CA LYS A 398 -14.29 -3.61 11.39
C LYS A 398 -13.10 -3.02 10.59
N PRO A 399 -12.24 -3.88 10.02
CA PRO A 399 -10.94 -3.46 9.49
C PRO A 399 -11.04 -2.46 8.33
N GLU A 400 -12.11 -2.52 7.53
CA GLU A 400 -12.33 -1.59 6.42
C GLU A 400 -12.60 -0.16 6.92
N GLN A 401 -13.38 -0.01 7.99
CA GLN A 401 -13.65 1.29 8.61
C GLN A 401 -12.39 1.89 9.22
N GLN A 402 -11.60 1.05 9.89
CA GLN A 402 -10.33 1.46 10.47
C GLN A 402 -9.33 1.88 9.39
N LEU A 403 -9.21 1.12 8.30
CA LEU A 403 -8.32 1.47 7.21
C LEU A 403 -8.74 2.82 6.61
N ALA A 404 -10.03 3.00 6.30
CA ALA A 404 -10.54 4.27 5.77
C ALA A 404 -10.19 5.45 6.68
N GLN A 405 -10.41 5.31 7.99
CA GLN A 405 -10.09 6.35 8.98
C GLN A 405 -8.60 6.66 9.05
N ARG A 406 -7.73 5.63 9.08
CA ARG A 406 -6.27 5.82 9.13
C ARG A 406 -5.75 6.50 7.87
N ILE A 407 -6.27 6.12 6.70
CA ILE A 407 -5.92 6.78 5.43
C ILE A 407 -6.39 8.23 5.44
N GLU A 408 -7.60 8.53 5.95
CA GLU A 408 -8.07 9.90 6.12
C GLU A 408 -7.14 10.73 7.04
N ASP A 409 -6.75 10.18 8.18
CA ASP A 409 -5.85 10.86 9.13
C ASP A 409 -4.48 11.17 8.51
N ILE A 410 -3.92 10.24 7.74
CA ILE A 410 -2.64 10.42 7.05
C ILE A 410 -2.77 11.49 5.95
N THR A 411 -3.82 11.40 5.13
CA THR A 411 -4.02 12.33 4.02
C THR A 411 -4.29 13.75 4.52
N ARG A 412 -5.16 13.91 5.54
CA ARG A 412 -5.46 15.18 6.19
C ARG A 412 -4.22 15.81 6.81
N ARG A 413 -3.39 15.04 7.53
CA ARG A 413 -2.12 15.54 8.09
C ARG A 413 -1.17 15.99 6.98
N THR A 414 -1.02 15.19 5.92
CA THR A 414 -0.13 15.51 4.79
C THR A 414 -0.59 16.77 4.06
N MET A 415 -1.88 16.93 3.79
CA MET A 415 -2.44 18.08 3.06
C MET A 415 -2.55 19.35 3.92
N ARG A 416 -2.46 19.25 5.25
CA ARG A 416 -2.32 20.42 6.15
C ARG A 416 -0.90 20.99 6.20
N THR A 417 0.01 20.47 5.37
CA THR A 417 1.39 20.97 5.25
C THR A 417 1.59 21.77 3.97
N GLU A 418 2.83 22.21 3.72
CA GLU A 418 3.23 22.89 2.50
C GLU A 418 3.12 22.05 1.22
N VAL A 419 2.81 20.75 1.31
CA VAL A 419 2.44 19.93 0.14
C VAL A 419 1.26 20.53 -0.61
N ASN A 420 0.27 21.07 0.11
CA ASN A 420 -0.93 21.68 -0.49
C ASN A 420 -0.67 23.04 -1.18
N SER A 421 0.56 23.56 -1.12
CA SER A 421 0.97 24.75 -1.89
C SER A 421 1.36 24.42 -3.34
N SER A 422 1.13 23.20 -3.82
CA SER A 422 1.50 22.78 -5.17
C SER A 422 0.49 21.82 -5.77
N ALA A 423 0.24 21.98 -7.06
CA ALA A 423 -0.56 21.03 -7.81
C ALA A 423 0.15 19.68 -7.85
N LEU A 424 -0.55 18.65 -7.38
CA LEU A 424 -0.12 17.26 -7.51
C LEU A 424 -0.56 16.75 -8.88
N LYS A 425 0.32 16.03 -9.57
CA LYS A 425 0.02 15.46 -10.89
C LYS A 425 -0.81 14.19 -10.71
N PRO A 426 -1.85 13.98 -11.55
CA PRO A 426 -2.65 12.77 -11.48
C PRO A 426 -1.78 11.55 -11.77
N TYR A 427 -2.07 10.47 -11.07
CA TYR A 427 -1.47 9.16 -11.32
C TYR A 427 -2.28 8.45 -12.40
N ASN A 428 -1.71 8.29 -13.59
CA ASN A 428 -2.40 7.60 -14.70
C ASN A 428 -2.21 6.08 -14.55
N LYS A 429 -3.30 5.36 -14.35
CA LYS A 429 -3.34 3.91 -14.10
C LYS A 429 -3.23 3.07 -15.37
N ASP A 430 -3.55 3.67 -16.53
CA ASP A 430 -3.63 2.96 -17.82
C ASP A 430 -2.26 2.78 -18.49
N GLU A 431 -1.21 3.38 -17.93
CA GLU A 431 0.15 3.23 -18.43
C GLU A 431 0.76 1.93 -17.88
N LYS A 432 1.26 1.06 -18.78
CA LYS A 432 1.77 -0.30 -18.48
C LYS A 432 2.83 -0.37 -17.36
N ASP A 433 3.50 0.75 -17.06
CA ASP A 433 4.49 0.89 -15.98
C ASP A 433 3.92 1.40 -14.64
N LYS A 434 2.60 1.64 -14.55
CA LYS A 434 1.91 2.31 -13.44
C LYS A 434 0.64 1.57 -12.94
N SER A 435 0.46 0.29 -13.25
CA SER A 435 -0.64 -0.51 -12.69
C SER A 435 -0.61 -0.57 -11.16
N LEU A 436 -1.77 -0.70 -10.51
CA LEU A 436 -1.91 -0.92 -9.07
C LEU A 436 -1.97 -2.43 -8.76
N PRO A 437 -1.33 -2.92 -7.69
CA PRO A 437 -0.35 -2.20 -6.85
C PRO A 437 0.83 -1.80 -7.73
N ALA A 438 1.44 -0.63 -7.45
CA ALA A 438 2.60 -0.14 -8.22
C ALA A 438 3.58 -1.29 -8.49
N ASN A 439 4.16 -1.37 -9.70
CA ASN A 439 5.07 -2.42 -10.25
C ASN A 439 6.24 -2.91 -9.34
N ILE A 440 6.33 -2.43 -8.10
CA ILE A 440 7.04 -3.07 -6.99
C ILE A 440 6.57 -4.54 -6.79
N PHE A 441 5.29 -4.85 -7.05
CA PHE A 441 4.73 -6.19 -6.81
C PHE A 441 4.29 -6.93 -8.10
N SER A 442 4.10 -6.21 -9.21
CA SER A 442 3.52 -6.71 -10.46
C SER A 442 4.59 -7.28 -11.39
N GLY A 443 4.78 -8.60 -11.32
CA GLY A 443 5.33 -9.36 -12.44
C GLY A 443 4.72 -10.75 -12.45
N GLU A 444 4.51 -11.31 -13.63
CA GLU A 444 3.96 -12.66 -13.79
C GLU A 444 4.95 -13.70 -13.23
N GLY A 445 4.61 -14.36 -12.12
CA GLY A 445 5.41 -15.43 -11.51
C GLY A 445 4.81 -15.97 -10.20
N ASP A 446 4.95 -17.27 -9.95
CA ASP A 446 4.33 -18.07 -8.86
C ASP A 446 4.75 -17.71 -7.41
N GLY A 447 5.37 -16.54 -7.21
CA GLY A 447 5.85 -16.09 -5.91
C GLY A 447 5.57 -14.62 -5.59
N LYS A 448 4.85 -13.89 -6.44
CA LYS A 448 4.67 -12.43 -6.31
C LYS A 448 3.35 -12.04 -5.62
N ASP A 449 3.38 -10.89 -4.98
CA ASP A 449 2.27 -10.38 -4.18
C ASP A 449 1.19 -9.77 -5.07
N ASP A 450 -0.07 -10.06 -4.80
CA ASP A 450 -1.19 -9.44 -5.52
C ASP A 450 -1.57 -8.08 -4.93
N GLY A 451 -1.08 -7.76 -3.74
CA GLY A 451 -1.38 -6.52 -3.02
C GLY A 451 -2.74 -6.48 -2.34
N PHE A 452 -3.62 -7.46 -2.61
CA PHE A 452 -5.02 -7.44 -2.16
C PHE A 452 -5.37 -8.57 -1.21
N SER A 453 -4.66 -9.69 -1.27
CA SER A 453 -4.93 -10.82 -0.39
C SER A 453 -4.60 -10.56 1.07
N TYR A 454 -5.32 -11.26 1.94
CA TYR A 454 -4.89 -11.56 3.29
C TYR A 454 -3.49 -12.20 3.30
N LEU A 455 -2.65 -11.73 4.23
CA LEU A 455 -1.27 -12.14 4.38
C LEU A 455 -1.09 -12.93 5.68
N VAL A 456 -0.89 -14.23 5.53
CA VAL A 456 -0.41 -15.09 6.62
C VAL A 456 1.03 -14.71 7.02
N PRO A 457 1.48 -14.98 8.26
CA PRO A 457 2.78 -14.54 8.77
C PRO A 457 3.98 -14.88 7.88
N ASP A 458 4.10 -16.11 7.39
CA ASP A 458 5.20 -16.51 6.50
C ASP A 458 5.23 -15.73 5.18
N ARG A 459 4.04 -15.41 4.68
CA ARG A 459 3.87 -14.67 3.44
C ARG A 459 4.17 -13.19 3.65
N TYR A 460 3.79 -12.63 4.80
CA TYR A 460 4.20 -11.30 5.26
C TYR A 460 5.72 -11.19 5.39
N ILE A 461 6.38 -12.17 6.04
CA ILE A 461 7.84 -12.19 6.18
C ILE A 461 8.52 -12.17 4.81
N THR A 462 7.99 -12.92 3.84
CA THR A 462 8.57 -12.99 2.51
C THR A 462 8.40 -11.69 1.73
N ILE A 463 7.19 -11.14 1.70
CA ILE A 463 6.85 -9.98 0.85
C ILE A 463 7.26 -8.64 1.48
N ARG A 464 7.23 -8.53 2.80
CA ARG A 464 7.43 -7.26 3.51
C ARG A 464 8.77 -7.23 4.23
N LEU A 465 9.02 -8.16 5.15
CA LEU A 465 10.23 -8.13 5.97
C LEU A 465 11.49 -8.42 5.13
N ASN A 466 11.52 -9.53 4.41
CA ASN A 466 12.67 -9.96 3.62
C ASN A 466 12.94 -9.01 2.45
N ASP A 467 11.89 -8.58 1.74
CA ASP A 467 12.00 -7.60 0.65
C ASP A 467 12.68 -6.31 1.13
N GLN A 468 12.24 -5.75 2.27
CA GLN A 468 12.83 -4.53 2.80
C GLN A 468 14.25 -4.74 3.34
N ALA A 469 14.52 -5.88 3.99
CA ALA A 469 15.87 -6.22 4.42
C ALA A 469 16.84 -6.36 3.24
N GLU A 470 16.41 -7.01 2.14
CA GLU A 470 17.20 -7.15 0.92
C GLU A 470 17.40 -5.80 0.24
N PHE A 471 16.37 -4.97 0.18
CA PHE A 471 16.46 -3.60 -0.32
C PHE A 471 17.55 -2.81 0.43
N TYR A 472 17.55 -2.83 1.77
CA TYR A 472 18.58 -2.16 2.58
C TYR A 472 19.98 -2.71 2.29
N ARG A 473 20.18 -4.03 2.34
CA ARG A 473 21.49 -4.66 2.05
C ARG A 473 22.03 -4.34 0.67
N LYS A 474 21.17 -4.31 -0.35
CA LYS A 474 21.58 -3.96 -1.71
C LYS A 474 21.90 -2.48 -1.83
N LYS A 475 21.12 -1.62 -1.16
CA LYS A 475 21.26 -0.17 -1.23
C LYS A 475 22.51 0.33 -0.51
N THR A 476 22.88 -0.29 0.62
CA THR A 476 24.07 0.08 1.41
C THR A 476 25.36 -0.07 0.60
N ILE A 477 25.52 -1.14 -0.19
CA ILE A 477 26.68 -1.33 -1.08
C ILE A 477 26.84 -0.16 -2.07
N GLY A 478 25.71 0.33 -2.62
CA GLY A 478 25.71 1.47 -3.53
C GLY A 478 26.07 2.78 -2.82
N LEU A 479 25.54 3.00 -1.62
CA LEU A 479 25.82 4.19 -0.81
C LEU A 479 27.28 4.23 -0.36
N GLU A 480 27.84 3.10 0.07
CA GLU A 480 29.24 2.98 0.47
C GLU A 480 30.19 3.30 -0.69
N ARG A 481 29.92 2.75 -1.89
CA ARG A 481 30.70 3.10 -3.08
C ARG A 481 30.66 4.59 -3.41
N GLN A 482 29.49 5.21 -3.30
CA GLN A 482 29.33 6.64 -3.53
C GLN A 482 30.07 7.48 -2.48
N LEU A 483 29.95 7.11 -1.21
CA LEU A 483 30.64 7.78 -0.10
C LEU A 483 32.15 7.69 -0.30
N ASN A 484 32.69 6.48 -0.46
CA ASN A 484 34.12 6.26 -0.63
C ASN A 484 34.67 6.97 -1.87
N LEU A 485 33.98 6.89 -3.01
CA LEU A 485 34.40 7.57 -4.24
C LEU A 485 34.50 9.08 -4.04
N LEU A 486 33.45 9.71 -3.48
CA LEU A 486 33.42 11.15 -3.27
C LEU A 486 34.40 11.62 -2.19
N SER A 487 34.58 10.84 -1.11
CA SER A 487 35.59 11.12 -0.08
C SER A 487 37.00 11.07 -0.65
N TRP A 488 37.36 10.03 -1.41
CA TRP A 488 38.67 9.95 -2.06
C TRP A 488 38.89 11.07 -3.07
N LEU A 489 37.88 11.42 -3.87
CA LEU A 489 37.96 12.56 -4.79
C LEU A 489 38.20 13.87 -4.02
N THR A 490 37.56 14.06 -2.87
CA THR A 490 37.74 15.23 -2.02
C THR A 490 39.18 15.31 -1.49
N PHE A 491 39.74 14.20 -1.01
CA PHE A 491 41.13 14.15 -0.53
C PHE A 491 42.15 14.37 -1.65
N ILE A 492 41.95 13.74 -2.82
CA ILE A 492 42.83 13.89 -3.97
C ILE A 492 42.83 15.35 -4.45
N ILE A 493 41.65 15.96 -4.62
CA ILE A 493 41.53 17.35 -5.07
C ILE A 493 42.10 18.32 -4.03
N GLY A 494 41.87 18.07 -2.73
CA GLY A 494 42.50 18.83 -1.65
C GLY A 494 44.03 18.76 -1.70
N GLY A 495 44.59 17.57 -1.92
CA GLY A 495 46.02 17.36 -2.12
C GLY A 495 46.57 18.07 -3.36
N VAL A 496 45.83 18.03 -4.48
CA VAL A 496 46.16 18.78 -5.70
C VAL A 496 46.18 20.29 -5.43
N GLY A 497 45.25 20.82 -4.62
CA GLY A 497 45.26 22.22 -4.21
C GLY A 497 46.55 22.60 -3.47
N SER A 498 46.97 21.79 -2.49
CA SER A 498 48.24 22.00 -1.77
C SER A 498 49.46 21.91 -2.69
N PHE A 499 49.46 20.98 -3.64
CA PHE A 499 50.54 20.85 -4.62
C PHE A 499 50.61 22.06 -5.57
N LEU A 500 49.46 22.56 -6.05
CA LEU A 500 49.41 23.75 -6.90
C LEU A 500 49.97 24.99 -6.17
N ALA A 501 49.72 25.12 -4.87
CA ALA A 501 50.34 26.16 -4.05
C ALA A 501 51.88 26.04 -4.04
N ALA A 502 52.39 24.83 -3.87
CA ALA A 502 53.84 24.58 -3.81
C ALA A 502 54.58 24.85 -5.13
N VAL A 503 53.92 24.63 -6.28
CA VAL A 503 54.51 24.86 -7.61
C VAL A 503 54.26 26.30 -8.12
N GLY A 504 53.65 27.16 -7.32
CA GLY A 504 53.40 28.57 -7.68
C GLY A 504 52.19 28.80 -8.59
N PHE A 505 51.29 27.81 -8.71
CA PHE A 505 50.01 27.92 -9.43
C PHE A 505 48.86 28.31 -8.49
N GLU A 506 49.10 29.26 -7.59
CA GLU A 506 48.19 29.63 -6.49
C GLU A 506 46.78 30.01 -6.96
N VAL A 507 46.67 30.61 -8.15
CA VAL A 507 45.39 31.05 -8.75
C VAL A 507 44.40 29.88 -8.91
N TRP A 508 44.88 28.66 -9.16
CA TRP A 508 44.04 27.47 -9.36
C TRP A 508 43.52 26.84 -8.06
N ILE A 509 44.04 27.23 -6.89
CA ILE A 509 43.60 26.71 -5.59
C ILE A 509 42.11 26.96 -5.36
N ALA A 510 41.59 28.10 -5.83
CA ALA A 510 40.17 28.43 -5.73
C ALA A 510 39.29 27.37 -6.43
N VAL A 511 39.72 26.84 -7.58
CA VAL A 511 39.00 25.79 -8.31
C VAL A 511 38.95 24.51 -7.50
N THR A 512 40.09 24.06 -6.95
CA THR A 512 40.14 22.85 -6.12
C THR A 512 39.29 22.99 -4.86
N THR A 513 39.32 24.15 -4.19
CA THR A 513 38.49 24.44 -3.01
C THR A 513 37.00 24.44 -3.34
N SER A 514 36.60 25.00 -4.49
CA SER A 514 35.21 25.01 -4.93
C SER A 514 34.67 23.60 -5.21
N LEU A 515 35.49 22.72 -5.79
CA LEU A 515 35.15 21.31 -6.06
C LEU A 515 34.98 20.52 -4.76
N VAL A 516 35.92 20.66 -3.83
CA VAL A 516 35.86 20.07 -2.47
C VAL A 516 34.57 20.52 -1.77
N GLY A 517 34.28 21.82 -1.77
CA GLY A 517 33.04 22.36 -1.18
C GLY A 517 31.77 21.83 -1.85
N ALA A 518 31.79 21.65 -3.18
CA ALA A 518 30.65 21.10 -3.91
C ALA A 518 30.38 19.63 -3.58
N PHE A 519 31.44 18.81 -3.46
CA PHE A 519 31.30 17.41 -3.05
C PHE A 519 30.87 17.28 -1.59
N ALA A 520 31.43 18.07 -0.68
CA ALA A 520 31.01 18.11 0.72
C ALA A 520 29.53 18.50 0.84
N THR A 521 29.09 19.54 0.11
CA THR A 521 27.67 19.94 0.08
C THR A 521 26.80 18.82 -0.47
N PHE A 522 27.23 18.15 -1.54
CA PHE A 522 26.49 17.04 -2.15
C PHE A 522 26.32 15.86 -1.19
N LEU A 523 27.39 15.44 -0.50
CA LEU A 523 27.34 14.38 0.50
C LEU A 523 26.45 14.79 1.69
N GLY A 524 26.58 16.04 2.15
CA GLY A 524 25.83 16.58 3.27
C GLY A 524 24.32 16.59 3.03
N TYR A 525 23.83 17.14 1.91
CA TYR A 525 22.37 17.19 1.69
C TYR A 525 21.78 15.81 1.34
N LYS A 526 22.58 14.91 0.75
CA LYS A 526 22.13 13.53 0.48
C LYS A 526 22.10 12.65 1.73
N GLN A 527 22.79 13.05 2.80
CA GLN A 527 22.88 12.30 4.06
C GLN A 527 23.37 10.86 3.82
N THR A 528 24.33 10.68 2.90
CA THR A 528 24.76 9.36 2.39
C THR A 528 25.28 8.45 3.50
N GLU A 529 26.16 8.97 4.36
CA GLU A 529 26.76 8.23 5.46
C GLU A 529 25.73 7.82 6.51
N ARG A 530 24.88 8.75 6.95
CA ARG A 530 23.84 8.46 7.94
C ARG A 530 22.79 7.48 7.41
N THR A 531 22.40 7.63 6.14
CA THR A 531 21.48 6.70 5.46
C THR A 531 22.10 5.29 5.39
N LEU A 532 23.39 5.19 5.07
CA LEU A 532 24.14 3.93 5.08
C LEU A 532 24.10 3.27 6.47
N MET A 533 24.42 4.02 7.53
CA MET A 533 24.38 3.52 8.91
C MET A 533 22.97 3.06 9.31
N LYS A 534 21.95 3.85 9.01
CA LYS A 534 20.56 3.51 9.35
C LYS A 534 20.06 2.28 8.61
N TYR A 535 20.36 2.12 7.32
CA TYR A 535 20.00 0.91 6.59
C TYR A 535 20.71 -0.34 7.12
N ASN A 536 21.98 -0.24 7.54
CA ASN A 536 22.67 -1.36 8.19
C ASN A 536 22.02 -1.72 9.54
N GLN A 537 21.68 -0.72 10.36
CA GLN A 537 20.97 -0.92 11.63
C GLN A 537 19.60 -1.57 11.40
N SER A 538 18.75 -0.98 10.57
CA SER A 538 17.41 -1.50 10.27
C SER A 538 17.45 -2.87 9.61
N SER A 539 18.42 -3.16 8.73
CA SER A 539 18.57 -4.52 8.19
C SER A 539 18.94 -5.53 9.28
N THR A 540 19.69 -5.13 10.29
CA THR A 540 20.05 -5.98 11.44
C THR A 540 18.82 -6.21 12.32
N ASP A 541 18.09 -5.14 12.64
CA ASP A 541 16.87 -5.21 13.44
C ASP A 541 15.78 -6.08 12.80
N LEU A 542 15.55 -5.93 11.48
CA LEU A 542 14.65 -6.83 10.74
C LEU A 542 15.12 -8.29 10.77
N SER A 543 16.43 -8.52 10.73
CA SER A 543 16.99 -9.87 10.84
C SER A 543 16.78 -10.45 12.24
N ASN A 544 16.85 -9.61 13.29
CA ASN A 544 16.57 -10.00 14.67
C ASN A 544 15.09 -10.35 14.87
N VAL A 545 14.16 -9.55 14.30
CA VAL A 545 12.72 -9.86 14.32
C VAL A 545 12.45 -11.21 13.66
N LYS A 546 13.06 -11.47 12.49
CA LYS A 546 12.94 -12.76 11.81
C LYS A 546 13.54 -13.91 12.61
N ALA A 547 14.69 -13.69 13.26
CA ALA A 547 15.33 -14.70 14.10
C ALA A 547 14.47 -15.06 15.31
N TRP A 548 13.87 -14.06 15.98
CA TRP A 548 12.90 -14.26 17.05
C TRP A 548 11.69 -15.07 16.57
N TRP A 549 11.09 -14.70 15.44
CA TRP A 549 9.94 -15.43 14.88
C TRP A 549 10.26 -16.90 14.60
N ASN A 550 11.42 -17.17 13.99
CA ASN A 550 11.87 -18.52 13.67
C ASN A 550 12.19 -19.37 14.92
N ALA A 551 12.43 -18.73 16.07
CA ALA A 551 12.69 -19.42 17.33
C ALA A 551 11.40 -19.87 18.04
N LEU A 552 10.25 -19.29 17.69
CA LEU A 552 8.94 -19.69 18.21
C LEU A 552 8.54 -21.08 17.68
N SER A 553 7.84 -21.85 18.51
CA SER A 553 7.17 -23.08 18.08
C SER A 553 6.01 -22.79 17.13
N SER A 554 5.56 -23.78 16.36
CA SER A 554 4.42 -23.61 15.43
C SER A 554 3.10 -23.23 16.13
N GLU A 555 2.95 -23.64 17.39
CA GLU A 555 1.82 -23.25 18.25
C GLU A 555 1.89 -21.77 18.61
N GLU A 556 3.07 -21.30 19.05
CA GLU A 556 3.30 -19.88 19.35
C GLU A 556 3.22 -18.99 18.10
N GLN A 557 3.65 -19.48 16.93
CA GLN A 557 3.52 -18.75 15.65
C GLN A 557 2.07 -18.61 15.19
N SER A 558 1.16 -19.45 15.69
CA SER A 558 -0.27 -19.38 15.39
C SER A 558 -1.03 -18.47 16.36
N ASP A 559 -0.40 -18.06 17.47
CA ASP A 559 -0.99 -17.12 18.44
C ASP A 559 -1.06 -15.71 17.84
N GLN A 560 -2.27 -15.14 17.82
CA GLN A 560 -2.54 -13.79 17.32
C GLN A 560 -1.64 -12.74 17.99
N LYS A 561 -1.32 -12.90 19.28
CA LYS A 561 -0.44 -11.95 19.99
C LYS A 561 0.97 -11.91 19.42
N ASN A 562 1.50 -13.07 19.01
CA ASN A 562 2.82 -13.15 18.38
C ASN A 562 2.77 -12.66 16.94
N ILE A 563 1.68 -12.90 16.21
CA ILE A 563 1.45 -12.33 14.87
C ILE A 563 1.41 -10.80 14.92
N ASP A 564 0.68 -10.24 15.89
CA ASP A 564 0.61 -8.80 16.13
C ASP A 564 2.00 -8.24 16.45
N SER A 565 2.76 -8.94 17.31
CA SER A 565 4.13 -8.55 17.67
C SER A 565 5.10 -8.62 16.48
N LEU A 566 4.99 -9.63 15.62
CA LEU A 566 5.78 -9.75 14.39
C LEU A 566 5.56 -8.54 13.48
N VAL A 567 4.29 -8.23 13.21
CA VAL A 567 3.91 -7.14 12.30
C VAL A 567 4.27 -5.80 12.93
N GLU A 568 4.00 -5.61 14.23
CA GLU A 568 4.29 -4.36 14.91
C GLU A 568 5.79 -4.08 15.01
N HIS A 569 6.61 -5.04 15.45
CA HIS A 569 8.06 -4.85 15.50
C HIS A 569 8.64 -4.58 14.10
N THR A 570 8.15 -5.29 13.07
CA THR A 570 8.60 -5.07 11.68
C THR A 570 8.25 -3.65 11.23
N GLU A 571 6.99 -3.25 11.34
CA GLU A 571 6.54 -1.93 10.89
C GLU A 571 7.10 -0.79 11.76
N GLN A 572 7.40 -1.04 13.04
CA GLN A 572 8.06 -0.08 13.92
C GLN A 572 9.53 0.12 13.55
N VAL A 573 10.26 -0.93 13.19
CA VAL A 573 11.64 -0.79 12.66
C VAL A 573 11.63 0.06 11.40
N LEU A 574 10.71 -0.22 10.47
CA LEU A 574 10.58 0.56 9.22
C LEU A 574 10.15 2.01 9.48
N GLN A 575 9.25 2.24 10.44
CA GLN A 575 8.85 3.58 10.82
C GLN A 575 9.98 4.35 11.49
N SER A 576 10.71 3.74 12.41
CA SER A 576 11.82 4.40 13.12
C SER A 576 12.96 4.80 12.19
N GLU A 577 13.23 3.98 11.17
CA GLU A 577 14.14 4.31 10.07
C GLU A 577 13.65 5.57 9.34
N LEU A 578 12.40 5.54 8.88
CA LEU A 578 11.79 6.64 8.14
C LEU A 578 11.76 7.94 8.94
N ASP A 579 11.30 7.91 10.20
CA ASP A 579 11.19 9.07 11.07
C ASP A 579 12.59 9.66 11.38
N GLY A 580 13.56 8.80 11.68
CA GLY A 580 14.95 9.21 11.89
C GLY A 580 15.56 9.85 10.65
N TRP A 581 15.33 9.25 9.49
CA TRP A 581 15.80 9.79 8.21
C TRP A 581 15.08 11.10 7.82
N ILE A 582 13.78 11.23 8.08
CA ILE A 582 13.01 12.47 7.87
C ILE A 582 13.60 13.60 8.71
N GLN A 583 13.79 13.37 10.01
CA GLN A 583 14.32 14.39 10.91
C GLN A 583 15.72 14.86 10.45
N GLN A 584 16.57 13.92 10.06
CA GLN A 584 17.91 14.24 9.54
C GLN A 584 17.85 15.02 8.23
N MET A 585 16.99 14.61 7.29
CA MET A 585 16.80 15.32 6.02
C MET A 585 16.25 16.73 6.24
N GLN A 586 15.33 16.92 7.20
CA GLN A 586 14.84 18.25 7.58
C GLN A 586 15.97 19.14 8.10
N ASN A 587 16.82 18.62 8.98
CA ASN A 587 17.99 19.35 9.49
C ASN A 587 18.95 19.70 8.36
N ALA A 588 19.25 18.74 7.47
CA ALA A 588 20.12 18.94 6.30
C ALA A 588 19.58 20.03 5.35
N LEU A 589 18.26 20.03 5.11
CA LEU A 589 17.61 21.04 4.28
C LEU A 589 17.61 22.42 4.94
N ALA A 590 17.48 22.47 6.27
CA ALA A 590 17.57 23.72 7.02
C ALA A 590 18.98 24.31 6.96
N GLU A 591 20.01 23.50 7.20
CA GLU A 591 21.42 23.89 7.08
C GLU A 591 21.76 24.33 5.65
N LEU A 592 21.30 23.58 4.64
CA LEU A 592 21.49 23.93 3.25
C LEU A 592 20.85 25.28 2.92
N ARG A 593 19.63 25.55 3.39
CA ARG A 593 18.96 26.84 3.21
C ARG A 593 19.71 27.97 3.90
N ASP A 594 20.20 27.75 5.10
CA ASP A 594 20.91 28.77 5.87
C ASP A 594 22.28 29.10 5.25
N SER A 595 22.99 28.09 4.73
CA SER A 595 24.21 28.28 3.95
C SER A 595 23.97 29.10 2.67
N GLN A 596 22.85 28.84 1.98
CA GLN A 596 22.45 29.57 0.78
C GLN A 596 22.04 31.02 1.06
N LYS A 597 21.36 31.27 2.19
CA LYS A 597 21.01 32.64 2.62
C LYS A 597 22.24 33.46 3.00
N LYS A 598 23.26 32.84 3.62
CA LYS A 598 24.53 33.53 3.90
C LYS A 598 25.17 34.02 2.59
N TYR A 599 25.20 33.17 1.56
CA TYR A 599 25.71 33.55 0.24
C TYR A 599 24.96 34.74 -0.37
N GLU A 600 23.62 34.77 -0.30
CA GLU A 600 22.82 35.92 -0.78
C GLU A 600 23.12 37.22 -0.03
N LYS A 601 23.43 37.16 1.28
CA LYS A 601 23.74 38.35 2.09
C LYS A 601 25.14 38.89 1.80
N THR A 602 26.14 38.01 1.73
CA THR A 602 27.53 38.41 1.44
C THR A 602 27.64 39.03 0.03
N GLY A 603 26.93 38.47 -0.96
CA GLY A 603 26.86 39.07 -2.30
C GLY A 603 26.23 40.46 -2.33
N LYS A 604 25.21 40.72 -1.50
CA LYS A 604 24.55 42.04 -1.41
C LYS A 604 25.36 43.09 -0.65
N GLU A 605 26.08 42.70 0.40
CA GLU A 605 26.96 43.61 1.16
C GLU A 605 28.20 44.00 0.34
N GLU A 606 28.79 43.08 -0.43
CA GLU A 606 29.90 43.41 -1.34
C GLU A 606 29.48 44.32 -2.51
N ASP A 607 28.27 44.16 -3.05
CA ASP A 607 27.73 45.07 -4.09
C ASP A 607 27.38 46.46 -3.52
N ALA A 608 26.87 46.54 -2.28
CA ALA A 608 26.56 47.82 -1.63
C ALA A 608 27.81 48.64 -1.26
N THR A 609 28.95 47.98 -1.04
CA THR A 609 30.22 48.65 -0.67
C THR A 609 31.05 49.08 -1.88
N LYS A 610 30.75 48.59 -3.09
CA LYS A 610 31.48 48.90 -4.34
C LYS A 610 30.97 50.10 -5.15
N VAL A 611 30.00 50.85 -4.63
CA VAL A 611 29.47 52.06 -5.31
C VAL A 611 30.31 53.33 -5.04
N THR A 612 31.34 53.28 -4.19
CA THR A 612 32.22 54.43 -3.94
C THR A 612 33.70 54.06 -4.05
N GLN A 613 34.25 54.34 -5.24
CA GLN A 613 35.66 54.49 -5.60
C GLN A 613 36.61 53.25 -5.58
N GLU A 614 37.25 53.08 -6.74
CA GLU A 614 38.39 52.21 -7.11
C GLU A 614 38.10 50.74 -7.54
N GLY A 615 38.87 50.31 -8.55
CA GLY A 615 38.54 49.27 -9.55
C GLY A 615 38.42 47.82 -9.06
N PRO A 616 37.76 46.95 -9.86
CA PRO A 616 37.31 45.64 -9.40
C PRO A 616 38.43 44.60 -9.51
N PHE A 617 38.21 43.46 -8.84
CA PHE A 617 39.03 42.24 -8.84
C PHE A 617 40.07 42.12 -7.73
N SER A 618 39.58 41.91 -6.52
CA SER A 618 40.06 40.82 -5.66
C SER A 618 38.99 40.54 -4.62
N LYS A 619 38.84 39.26 -4.23
CA LYS A 619 37.80 38.69 -3.37
C LYS A 619 36.51 38.29 -4.12
N SER A 620 36.57 37.09 -4.70
CA SER A 620 35.40 36.26 -4.98
C SER A 620 35.34 35.21 -3.88
N ALA A 621 34.40 35.38 -2.94
CA ALA A 621 34.13 34.38 -1.91
C ALA A 621 33.48 33.15 -2.55
N SER A 622 34.21 32.04 -2.57
CA SER A 622 33.64 30.70 -2.78
C SER A 622 32.67 30.34 -1.64
N PRO A 623 31.73 29.39 -1.83
CA PRO A 623 30.84 28.95 -0.75
C PRO A 623 31.66 28.50 0.46
N PRO A 624 31.23 28.77 1.71
CA PRO A 624 32.10 28.59 2.86
C PRO A 624 32.50 27.12 3.04
N ALA A 625 33.82 26.88 3.05
CA ALA A 625 34.45 25.66 3.54
C ALA A 625 34.36 25.50 5.09
N GLU A 626 33.33 26.08 5.72
CA GLU A 626 33.13 26.11 7.18
C GLU A 626 32.56 24.80 7.76
N ILE A 627 32.17 23.84 6.91
CA ILE A 627 31.63 22.55 7.37
C ILE A 627 32.75 21.67 7.98
N ILE A 628 33.97 21.76 7.46
CA ILE A 628 35.11 20.92 7.88
C ILE A 628 35.52 21.19 9.33
N ALA A 629 35.44 22.45 9.79
CA ALA A 629 35.85 22.82 11.15
C ALA A 629 34.82 22.41 12.23
N ARG A 630 33.56 22.10 11.85
CA ARG A 630 32.50 21.79 12.82
C ARG A 630 32.36 20.29 13.11
N GLU A 631 32.65 19.42 12.15
CA GLU A 631 32.63 17.97 12.36
C GLU A 631 33.79 17.49 13.26
N GLU A 632 34.99 18.08 13.15
CA GLU A 632 36.11 17.77 14.07
C GLU A 632 35.82 18.23 15.51
N ALA A 633 35.04 19.30 15.69
CA ALA A 633 34.67 19.82 17.01
C ALA A 633 33.55 19.00 17.68
N THR A 634 32.64 18.41 16.91
CA THR A 634 31.62 17.46 17.43
C THR A 634 32.20 16.07 17.68
N SER A 635 33.11 15.59 16.83
CA SER A 635 33.80 14.31 17.03
C SER A 635 34.73 14.32 18.26
N LYS A 636 35.39 15.45 18.56
CA LYS A 636 36.22 15.58 19.78
C LYS A 636 35.43 15.61 21.10
N LYS A 637 34.11 15.85 21.09
CA LYS A 637 33.29 15.83 22.32
C LYS A 637 32.70 14.46 22.66
N GLU A 638 32.73 13.50 21.74
CA GLU A 638 32.21 12.14 21.96
C GLU A 638 33.32 11.10 22.19
N GLY A 639 34.60 11.49 22.15
CA GLY A 639 35.77 10.60 22.29
C GLY A 639 36.43 10.51 23.67
N GLU A 640 36.01 11.29 24.67
CA GLU A 640 36.53 11.21 26.05
C GLU A 640 35.56 10.45 26.96
N ALA A 641 35.44 9.15 26.73
CA ALA A 641 34.96 8.23 27.75
C ALA A 641 35.53 6.83 27.48
N GLY A 642 36.66 6.51 28.13
CA GLY A 642 37.10 5.12 28.18
C GLY A 642 38.47 4.89 28.81
N GLN A 643 38.43 4.32 30.03
CA GLN A 643 39.30 3.28 30.63
C GLN A 643 40.14 3.72 31.86
N PRO A 644 40.51 2.77 32.74
CA PRO A 644 39.65 1.84 33.49
C PRO A 644 40.06 1.78 34.99
N GLU A 645 39.12 1.62 35.92
CA GLU A 645 39.50 1.32 37.31
C GLU A 645 38.62 0.23 37.95
N VAL A 646 39.27 -0.58 38.79
CA VAL A 646 38.99 -1.97 39.09
C VAL A 646 38.52 -2.11 40.55
N ILE A 647 37.41 -2.83 40.77
CA ILE A 647 36.99 -3.58 41.98
C ILE A 647 36.71 -2.77 43.27
N ARG A 648 35.47 -2.80 43.81
CA ARG A 648 35.01 -3.72 44.91
C ARG A 648 33.58 -3.40 45.39
N LYS A 649 32.81 -4.49 45.57
CA LYS A 649 31.56 -4.74 46.34
C LYS A 649 31.02 -3.63 47.29
N ALA A 650 29.72 -3.36 47.19
CA ALA A 650 28.79 -3.27 48.33
C ALA A 650 27.33 -3.49 47.87
N GLU A 651 26.57 -4.09 48.77
CA GLU A 651 25.24 -4.70 48.68
C GLU A 651 24.09 -3.67 48.82
N ILE A 652 22.96 -3.94 48.13
CA ILE A 652 21.54 -3.85 48.56
C ILE A 652 21.12 -2.70 49.51
N GLU A 653 20.20 -1.81 49.08
CA GLU A 653 18.79 -1.73 49.57
C GLU A 653 17.94 -0.66 48.83
N GLU A 654 16.86 -1.16 48.21
CA GLU A 654 15.48 -0.65 48.13
C GLU A 654 15.13 0.84 48.35
N ASN A 655 14.47 1.45 47.35
CA ASN A 655 13.15 2.06 47.59
C ASN A 655 12.33 2.18 46.30
N GLN A 656 11.26 1.38 46.22
CA GLN A 656 10.16 1.52 45.27
C GLN A 656 9.09 2.44 45.89
N GLN A 657 8.57 3.40 45.13
CA GLN A 657 7.15 3.49 44.71
C GLN A 657 6.76 4.88 44.17
N PRO A 658 5.67 4.96 43.36
CA PRO A 658 5.48 5.98 42.34
C PRO A 658 4.44 7.04 42.72
N LEU A 659 4.41 8.16 41.99
CA LEU A 659 3.27 9.06 41.98
C LEU A 659 2.84 9.36 40.54
N GLU A 660 1.67 8.82 40.20
CA GLU A 660 0.75 9.37 39.21
C GLU A 660 0.24 10.76 39.66
N THR A 661 -0.29 11.51 38.69
CA THR A 661 -1.54 12.32 38.74
C THR A 661 -1.36 13.75 38.18
N GLU A 662 -1.87 13.90 36.95
CA GLU A 662 -2.78 14.93 36.42
C GLU A 662 -2.48 16.46 36.39
N ILE A 663 -2.66 16.96 35.15
CA ILE A 663 -3.54 18.08 34.72
C ILE A 663 -3.30 19.48 35.27
N GLY A 664 -3.15 20.46 34.35
CA GLY A 664 -3.45 21.86 34.67
C GLY A 664 -3.10 22.90 33.60
N LYS A 665 -4.06 23.23 32.75
CA LYS A 665 -4.16 24.49 31.98
C LYS A 665 -3.90 25.73 32.86
N THR A 666 -3.38 26.83 32.27
CA THR A 666 -3.82 28.24 32.53
C THR A 666 -3.23 29.20 31.46
N ILE A 667 -4.05 29.68 30.50
CA ILE A 667 -4.62 31.05 30.31
C ILE A 667 -3.64 32.10 29.72
N ILE A 668 -4.04 32.73 28.60
CA ILE A 668 -4.29 34.19 28.44
C ILE A 668 -5.17 34.40 27.19
N SER A 669 -6.30 35.08 27.40
CA SER A 669 -7.23 35.63 26.41
C SER A 669 -6.81 37.05 26.02
N ALA A 670 -7.08 37.45 24.78
CA ALA A 670 -7.16 38.85 24.38
C ALA A 670 -8.43 39.06 23.54
N ASP A 671 -9.47 39.49 24.25
CA ASP A 671 -10.49 40.50 23.92
C ASP A 671 -11.22 40.48 22.57
N GLY A 672 -12.56 40.61 22.67
CA GLY A 672 -13.49 40.59 21.55
C GLY A 672 -14.92 40.40 22.05
N THR A 673 -15.40 41.39 22.81
CA THR A 673 -16.77 41.49 23.36
C THR A 673 -17.88 41.29 22.32
N VAL A 674 -19.02 40.72 22.76
CA VAL A 674 -20.34 41.41 22.87
C VAL A 674 -21.51 40.40 22.99
N LYS A 675 -22.23 40.54 24.12
CA LYS A 675 -23.67 40.35 24.43
C LYS A 675 -24.37 38.98 24.50
N GLU A 676 -24.81 38.71 25.75
CA GLU A 676 -26.19 38.56 26.25
C GLU A 676 -27.22 37.74 25.47
N GLN A 677 -27.78 36.75 26.19
CA GLN A 677 -29.20 36.38 26.37
C GLN A 677 -29.30 34.86 26.51
N GLU A 678 -30.13 34.21 27.32
CA GLU A 678 -31.04 34.53 28.43
C GLU A 678 -31.62 33.14 28.81
N GLU A 679 -32.12 32.99 30.04
CA GLU A 679 -33.00 31.91 30.52
C GLU A 679 -32.44 30.48 30.69
N ALA A 680 -32.92 29.64 31.60
CA ALA A 680 -33.41 29.71 32.99
C ALA A 680 -33.98 28.30 33.30
N VAL A 681 -34.15 28.02 34.60
CA VAL A 681 -35.12 27.08 35.20
C VAL A 681 -34.68 25.62 35.46
N ASP A 682 -34.38 25.40 36.75
CA ASP A 682 -34.92 24.42 37.71
C ASP A 682 -35.14 22.94 37.33
N ALA A 683 -34.66 22.04 38.19
CA ALA A 683 -35.52 21.42 39.21
C ALA A 683 -34.74 20.42 40.11
N GLU A 684 -34.97 20.56 41.41
CA GLU A 684 -34.61 19.67 42.53
C GLU A 684 -35.22 18.26 42.40
N ALA A 685 -34.57 17.25 43.01
CA ALA A 685 -35.17 16.31 43.96
C ALA A 685 -34.17 15.21 44.39
N GLU A 686 -33.72 15.31 45.65
CA GLU A 686 -33.37 14.18 46.54
C GLU A 686 -34.65 13.75 47.31
N PRO A 687 -34.64 12.76 48.23
CA PRO A 687 -33.81 11.55 48.43
C PRO A 687 -34.70 10.31 48.77
N GLU A 688 -34.13 9.15 49.14
CA GLU A 688 -34.53 8.36 50.33
C GLU A 688 -33.79 7.00 50.49
N GLU A 689 -33.41 6.76 51.75
CA GLU A 689 -33.36 5.50 52.54
C GLU A 689 -32.42 4.34 52.16
N GLU A 690 -31.42 3.98 52.99
CA GLU A 690 -31.45 3.34 54.34
C GLU A 690 -31.46 1.79 54.24
N ASN A 691 -30.33 1.13 54.54
CA ASN A 691 -30.27 0.19 55.68
C ASN A 691 -28.87 -0.35 56.02
N THR A 692 -28.75 -0.64 57.30
CA THR A 692 -27.66 -1.13 58.15
C THR A 692 -27.09 -2.51 57.76
N ASP A 693 -25.82 -2.81 58.07
CA ASP A 693 -25.49 -3.50 59.35
C ASP A 693 -24.01 -3.82 59.60
N SER A 694 -23.68 -3.75 60.90
CA SER A 694 -22.73 -4.56 61.69
C SER A 694 -21.21 -4.28 61.68
N GLU A 695 -20.77 -3.72 62.83
CA GLU A 695 -19.77 -4.28 63.78
C GLU A 695 -18.29 -4.49 63.36
N MET A 696 -17.25 -4.29 64.19
CA MET A 696 -17.03 -3.61 65.47
C MET A 696 -15.51 -3.65 65.75
N GLN A 697 -14.99 -2.59 66.37
CA GLN A 697 -13.88 -2.54 67.36
C GLN A 697 -12.42 -2.76 66.87
N LYS A 698 -11.56 -1.71 66.92
CA LYS A 698 -10.70 -1.24 68.05
C LYS A 698 -9.61 -2.29 68.42
N GLU A 699 -8.33 -2.01 68.63
CA GLU A 699 -7.60 -0.85 69.13
C GLU A 699 -6.07 -1.08 68.94
N LYS A 700 -5.29 0.00 68.86
CA LYS A 700 -3.80 0.14 68.97
C LYS A 700 -3.28 -0.26 70.39
N PRO A 701 -1.98 -0.16 70.78
CA PRO A 701 -0.71 0.22 70.08
C PRO A 701 0.55 -0.67 70.42
N GLN A 702 1.67 -0.42 69.69
CA GLN A 702 3.14 -0.37 70.02
C GLN A 702 3.66 -0.64 71.46
N PRO A 703 5.01 -0.71 71.74
CA PRO A 703 6.23 -0.84 70.89
C PRO A 703 7.34 -1.79 71.48
N ALA A 704 8.54 -1.76 70.86
CA ALA A 704 9.91 -1.98 71.41
C ALA A 704 10.70 -3.19 70.86
N GLY A 705 11.86 -2.89 70.23
CA GLY A 705 12.90 -3.85 69.81
C GLY A 705 13.76 -4.35 71.00
N PRO A 706 15.08 -4.60 70.85
CA PRO A 706 15.92 -4.77 69.67
C PRO A 706 16.63 -6.15 69.65
N ILE A 707 17.30 -6.50 68.54
CA ILE A 707 18.68 -7.04 68.41
C ILE A 707 18.99 -7.18 66.93
#